data_AF-A0A0F5ISQ9-F1
#
_entry.id   AF-A0A0F5ISQ9-F1
#
_cell.length_a   1.000
_cell.length_b   1.000
_cell.length_c   1.000
_cell.angle_alpha   90.00
_cell.angle_beta   90.00
_cell.angle_gamma   90.00
#
_symmetry.space_group_name_H-M   'P 1'
#
loop_
_entity.id
_entity.type
_entity.pdbx_description
1 polymer ?
#
loop_
_entity_poly.entity_id
_entity_poly.type
_entity_poly.pdbx_seq_one_letter_code
_entity_poly.pdbx_strand_id
1 'polypeptide(L)'
;MQIVKYYTGNPMLNNALMTVKALAGLSSISELTAEMLKKVITKVHEELPYSLMSLNLRFKSYTMLFTKNGPLYNDKKLGKQIYQSLLLKIIDEFKNEGDSVCDISGLRYEKSFSQLFSEILIDLGVSKKDVEKKDLTLNRCWFPLLGGLGSDAQALPMAKYTYNVHPIFIVILQFLPLSALIFKKGILLVDSSNIALCESYIQENVKVVIGEAKNMSTGLPIENIKFYTKGHYIVKALDMMLAADMDFECSEFNLWSFSNSGAGASCGIDRIPSQLLLKLDILYVRHKNEITNILHNSVYANSFLNCLDSNNEWFGLYPAKNYEGVSVEFFESYWGVIGQKKETEIAKYIAYLISKYKSGNFEKYLGKTDAYDCKIYNYKDELNKVLLQATQKGEWSFNHQLYIQDYKEDIPVWFASYSLYKLIHYYYQKGIYNTELPIIVTPDNNQARLCRWIISLISREDMKYQNDMKDRILHGEDSDNSIFDELLIRGCCDRNVSIYTVFPLLYNEEGRKNVRGLKSLLRYYYTSSELFLDGDLCIFPKMVISNDYQQWFESIDSFVMAYLRYRMEKVVNHEKEGEYVKKIFKSIPKEDLREQRIWFKDILDRLNDYGKEGSWEEDLLVYDPMGNYNFSTFIYAVRMKFSKVVYEYSKVKTEN
;
A
#
# COMPACT_ATOMS: atom_id res chain seq x y z
N MET A 1 -54.01 -9.41 -9.81
CA MET A 1 -53.30 -8.19 -10.28
C MET A 1 -51.85 -8.25 -9.84
N GLN A 2 -50.91 -7.88 -10.71
CA GLN A 2 -49.47 -7.81 -10.42
C GLN A 2 -49.16 -6.69 -9.42
N ILE A 3 -48.24 -6.94 -8.46
CA ILE A 3 -47.89 -5.95 -7.43
C ILE A 3 -46.77 -5.02 -7.90
N VAL A 4 -45.65 -5.56 -8.38
CA VAL A 4 -44.49 -4.79 -8.87
C VAL A 4 -43.98 -5.38 -10.18
N LYS A 5 -43.37 -4.53 -11.03
CA LYS A 5 -42.72 -4.96 -12.28
C LYS A 5 -41.21 -5.15 -12.12
N TYR A 6 -40.58 -4.32 -11.28
CA TYR A 6 -39.16 -4.31 -11.00
C TYR A 6 -38.93 -4.03 -9.51
N TYR A 7 -37.71 -4.26 -9.04
CA TYR A 7 -37.26 -3.83 -7.71
C TYR A 7 -37.26 -2.30 -7.57
N THR A 8 -37.47 -1.79 -6.36
CA THR A 8 -37.74 -0.36 -6.12
C THR A 8 -36.48 0.47 -5.89
N GLY A 9 -35.30 -0.16 -5.91
CA GLY A 9 -34.02 0.48 -5.55
C GLY A 9 -33.85 0.81 -4.06
N ASN A 10 -34.83 0.47 -3.22
CA ASN A 10 -34.69 0.59 -1.77
C ASN A 10 -34.18 -0.74 -1.20
N PRO A 11 -32.98 -0.80 -0.58
CA PRO A 11 -32.39 -2.07 -0.14
C PRO A 11 -33.31 -2.88 0.78
N MET A 12 -33.97 -2.23 1.73
CA MET A 12 -34.87 -2.91 2.67
C MET A 12 -36.09 -3.52 1.97
N LEU A 13 -36.73 -2.75 1.10
CA LEU A 13 -37.90 -3.25 0.36
C LEU A 13 -37.50 -4.30 -0.68
N ASN A 14 -36.37 -4.13 -1.36
CA ASN A 14 -35.83 -5.11 -2.30
C ASN A 14 -35.52 -6.43 -1.60
N ASN A 15 -34.87 -6.41 -0.44
CA ASN A 15 -34.60 -7.60 0.35
C ASN A 15 -35.91 -8.30 0.73
N ALA A 16 -36.93 -7.56 1.16
CA ALA A 16 -38.24 -8.10 1.48
C ALA A 16 -38.93 -8.74 0.27
N LEU A 17 -38.93 -8.05 -0.88
CA LEU A 17 -39.46 -8.55 -2.15
C LEU A 17 -38.71 -9.82 -2.61
N MET A 18 -37.39 -9.85 -2.51
CA MET A 18 -36.56 -11.02 -2.82
C MET A 18 -36.84 -12.19 -1.88
N THR A 19 -37.12 -11.92 -0.60
CA THR A 19 -37.55 -12.94 0.35
C THR A 19 -38.91 -13.51 -0.03
N VAL A 20 -39.88 -12.68 -0.39
CA VAL A 20 -41.18 -13.14 -0.91
C VAL A 20 -41.01 -13.95 -2.19
N LYS A 21 -40.18 -13.48 -3.14
CA LYS A 21 -39.84 -14.19 -4.39
C LYS A 21 -39.31 -15.60 -4.08
N ALA A 22 -38.36 -15.71 -3.17
CA ALA A 22 -37.75 -16.98 -2.77
C ALA A 22 -38.76 -17.92 -2.09
N LEU A 23 -39.58 -17.41 -1.18
CA LEU A 23 -40.60 -18.20 -0.46
C LEU A 23 -41.74 -18.67 -1.38
N ALA A 24 -42.12 -17.84 -2.36
CA ALA A 24 -43.15 -18.16 -3.33
C ALA A 24 -42.64 -18.99 -4.52
N GLY A 25 -41.33 -19.27 -4.60
CA GLY A 25 -40.73 -20.05 -5.69
C GLY A 25 -40.82 -19.38 -7.06
N LEU A 26 -40.80 -18.04 -7.11
CA LEU A 26 -40.98 -17.27 -8.35
C LEU A 26 -39.68 -17.14 -9.15
N SER A 27 -39.76 -17.24 -10.48
CA SER A 27 -38.63 -16.95 -11.37
C SER A 27 -38.35 -15.46 -11.48
N SER A 28 -39.40 -14.63 -11.52
CA SER A 28 -39.31 -13.17 -11.58
C SER A 28 -40.20 -12.52 -10.54
N ILE A 29 -39.75 -11.40 -9.96
CA ILE A 29 -40.59 -10.61 -9.04
C ILE A 29 -41.84 -10.05 -9.73
N SER A 30 -41.83 -9.92 -11.06
CA SER A 30 -42.99 -9.50 -11.84
C SER A 30 -44.18 -10.45 -11.78
N GLU A 31 -43.96 -11.70 -11.38
CA GLU A 31 -45.02 -12.72 -11.23
C GLU A 31 -45.79 -12.56 -9.91
N LEU A 32 -45.29 -11.74 -8.97
CA LEU A 32 -45.93 -11.57 -7.67
C LEU A 32 -47.28 -10.88 -7.80
N THR A 33 -48.34 -11.60 -7.41
CA THR A 33 -49.72 -11.09 -7.34
C THR A 33 -50.23 -11.04 -5.90
N ALA A 34 -51.28 -10.24 -5.66
CA ALA A 34 -51.94 -10.16 -4.36
C ALA A 34 -52.44 -11.53 -3.85
N GLU A 35 -52.99 -12.37 -4.74
CA GLU A 35 -53.45 -13.72 -4.38
C GLU A 35 -52.29 -14.62 -3.93
N MET A 36 -51.14 -14.54 -4.60
CA MET A 36 -49.95 -15.31 -4.21
C MET A 36 -49.42 -14.82 -2.86
N LEU A 37 -49.35 -13.50 -2.66
CA LEU A 37 -48.94 -12.92 -1.38
C LEU A 37 -49.87 -13.38 -0.24
N LYS A 38 -51.19 -13.40 -0.47
CA LYS A 38 -52.18 -13.93 0.49
C LYS A 38 -51.89 -15.38 0.87
N LYS A 39 -51.62 -16.24 -0.13
CA LYS A 39 -51.27 -17.66 0.09
C LYS A 39 -50.03 -17.79 0.97
N VAL A 40 -48.95 -17.06 0.65
CA VAL A 40 -47.68 -17.14 1.41
C VAL A 40 -47.83 -16.62 2.85
N ILE A 41 -48.73 -15.66 3.13
CA ILE A 41 -48.99 -15.23 4.51
C ILE A 41 -49.65 -16.34 5.34
N THR A 42 -50.60 -17.07 4.74
CA THR A 42 -51.31 -18.14 5.45
C THR A 42 -50.43 -19.36 5.71
N LYS A 43 -49.52 -19.67 4.77
CA LYS A 43 -48.52 -20.74 4.90
C LYS A 43 -47.22 -20.28 4.23
N VAL A 44 -46.21 -19.96 5.05
CA VAL A 44 -44.97 -19.30 4.59
C VAL A 44 -44.06 -20.20 3.77
N HIS A 45 -44.02 -21.49 4.10
CA HIS A 45 -43.18 -22.47 3.41
C HIS A 45 -43.86 -23.84 3.45
N GLU A 46 -43.68 -24.67 2.43
CA GLU A 46 -44.39 -25.96 2.34
C GLU A 46 -44.10 -26.88 3.52
N GLU A 47 -42.84 -26.89 3.95
CA GLU A 47 -42.31 -27.66 5.08
C GLU A 47 -42.53 -27.01 6.46
N LEU A 48 -43.12 -25.81 6.54
CA LEU A 48 -43.44 -25.16 7.81
C LEU A 48 -44.97 -25.01 7.96
N PRO A 49 -45.60 -25.62 8.98
CA PRO A 49 -47.04 -25.51 9.21
C PRO A 49 -47.42 -24.18 9.91
N TYR A 50 -46.72 -23.08 9.58
CA TYR A 50 -46.86 -21.81 10.27
C TYR A 50 -47.23 -20.68 9.30
N SER A 51 -48.14 -19.81 9.76
CA SER A 51 -48.42 -18.53 9.13
C SER A 51 -47.29 -17.52 9.41
N LEU A 52 -47.26 -16.45 8.63
CA LEU A 52 -46.29 -15.36 8.80
C LEU A 52 -46.33 -14.77 10.21
N MET A 53 -47.54 -14.54 10.74
CA MET A 53 -47.74 -14.06 12.11
C MET A 53 -47.11 -14.99 13.14
N SER A 54 -47.35 -16.30 13.03
CA SER A 54 -46.84 -17.29 13.99
C SER A 54 -45.31 -17.36 13.98
N LEU A 55 -44.68 -17.20 12.81
CA LEU A 55 -43.21 -17.16 12.71
C LEU A 55 -42.64 -15.84 13.24
N ASN A 56 -43.23 -14.70 12.87
CA ASN A 56 -42.77 -13.38 13.31
C ASN A 56 -42.82 -13.21 14.84
N LEU A 57 -43.75 -13.85 15.54
CA LEU A 57 -43.77 -13.90 17.01
C LEU A 57 -42.60 -14.68 17.63
N ARG A 58 -42.00 -15.59 16.88
CA ARG A 58 -40.88 -16.45 17.33
C ARG A 58 -39.53 -15.84 17.00
N PHE A 59 -39.40 -15.11 15.88
CA PHE A 59 -38.13 -14.54 15.46
C PHE A 59 -37.62 -13.44 16.41
N LYS A 60 -36.43 -13.61 16.97
CA LYS A 60 -35.77 -12.52 17.72
C LYS A 60 -35.47 -11.31 16.83
N SER A 61 -35.15 -11.55 15.55
CA SER A 61 -34.88 -10.52 14.55
C SER A 61 -36.09 -9.61 14.27
N TYR A 62 -37.32 -10.08 14.49
CA TYR A 62 -38.54 -9.28 14.28
C TYR A 62 -38.49 -7.97 15.07
N THR A 63 -38.18 -8.05 16.37
CA THR A 63 -38.14 -6.85 17.23
C THR A 63 -36.98 -5.92 16.91
N MET A 64 -35.93 -6.42 16.22
CA MET A 64 -34.85 -5.58 15.69
C MET A 64 -35.28 -4.80 14.46
N LEU A 65 -36.32 -5.24 13.74
CA LEU A 65 -36.87 -4.54 12.57
C LEU A 65 -38.03 -3.62 12.98
N PHE A 66 -39.00 -4.15 13.72
CA PHE A 66 -40.30 -3.53 13.95
C PHE A 66 -40.54 -3.07 15.40
N THR A 67 -39.51 -3.10 16.24
CA THR A 67 -39.57 -2.78 17.69
C THR A 67 -40.48 -3.72 18.50
N LYS A 68 -40.51 -3.52 19.82
CA LYS A 68 -41.49 -4.17 20.72
C LYS A 68 -42.81 -3.41 20.83
N ASN A 69 -42.88 -2.19 20.29
CA ASN A 69 -44.03 -1.29 20.43
C ASN A 69 -45.12 -1.53 19.37
N GLY A 70 -44.81 -2.33 18.34
CA GLY A 70 -45.78 -2.76 17.33
C GLY A 70 -46.88 -3.69 17.90
N PRO A 71 -47.99 -3.88 17.18
CA PRO A 71 -49.16 -4.58 17.71
C PRO A 71 -48.89 -6.05 18.04
N LEU A 72 -47.92 -6.71 17.39
CA LEU A 72 -47.58 -8.10 17.71
C LEU A 72 -47.08 -8.31 19.15
N TYR A 73 -46.48 -7.30 19.77
CA TYR A 73 -45.89 -7.41 21.11
C TYR A 73 -46.51 -6.46 22.15
N ASN A 74 -47.04 -5.31 21.72
CA ASN A 74 -47.52 -4.26 22.64
C ASN A 74 -48.99 -4.44 23.04
N ASP A 75 -49.87 -4.88 22.13
CA ASP A 75 -51.29 -5.08 22.42
C ASP A 75 -51.58 -6.53 22.79
N LYS A 76 -51.60 -6.80 24.11
CA LYS A 76 -51.79 -8.16 24.66
C LYS A 76 -53.16 -8.78 24.38
N LYS A 77 -54.19 -7.97 24.07
CA LYS A 77 -55.57 -8.46 23.90
C LYS A 77 -55.93 -8.67 22.44
N LEU A 78 -55.69 -7.67 21.59
CA LEU A 78 -56.12 -7.68 20.18
C LEU A 78 -54.94 -7.67 19.20
N GLY A 79 -53.70 -7.52 19.66
CA GLY A 79 -52.53 -7.27 18.81
C GLY A 79 -52.32 -8.28 17.69
N LYS A 80 -52.47 -9.57 17.97
CA LYS A 80 -52.37 -10.65 16.96
C LYS A 80 -53.48 -10.54 15.90
N GLN A 81 -54.72 -10.31 16.35
CA GLN A 81 -55.88 -10.17 15.47
C GLN A 81 -55.79 -8.91 14.61
N ILE A 82 -55.38 -7.79 15.20
CA ILE A 82 -55.10 -6.53 14.50
C ILE A 82 -54.05 -6.76 13.42
N TYR A 83 -52.91 -7.34 13.79
CA TYR A 83 -51.82 -7.61 12.85
C TYR A 83 -52.30 -8.45 11.67
N GLN A 84 -52.88 -9.62 11.94
CA GLN A 84 -53.30 -10.54 10.88
C GLN A 84 -54.41 -9.94 9.99
N SER A 85 -55.43 -9.33 10.59
CA SER A 85 -56.57 -8.77 9.85
C SER A 85 -56.15 -7.58 8.99
N LEU A 86 -55.24 -6.75 9.50
CA LEU A 86 -54.71 -5.61 8.74
C LEU A 86 -53.90 -6.05 7.52
N LEU A 87 -53.00 -7.03 7.68
CA LEU A 87 -52.23 -7.53 6.54
C LEU A 87 -53.14 -8.14 5.46
N LEU A 88 -54.14 -8.94 5.86
CA LEU A 88 -55.08 -9.55 4.92
C LEU A 88 -55.96 -8.52 4.22
N LYS A 89 -56.48 -7.52 4.96
CA LYS A 89 -57.29 -6.45 4.38
C LYS A 89 -56.52 -5.60 3.37
N ILE A 90 -55.26 -5.28 3.66
CA ILE A 90 -54.38 -4.57 2.72
C ILE A 90 -54.22 -5.34 1.41
N ILE A 91 -54.11 -6.66 1.46
CA ILE A 91 -53.96 -7.50 0.26
C ILE A 91 -55.26 -7.64 -0.50
N ASP A 92 -56.37 -7.86 0.22
CA ASP A 92 -57.69 -8.05 -0.37
C ASP A 92 -58.20 -6.78 -1.07
N GLU A 93 -57.85 -5.62 -0.54
CA GLU A 93 -58.18 -4.32 -1.14
C GLU A 93 -57.06 -3.78 -2.05
N PHE A 94 -56.06 -4.59 -2.42
CA PHE A 94 -54.95 -4.13 -3.26
C PHE A 94 -55.43 -3.69 -4.65
N LYS A 95 -55.21 -2.41 -4.95
CA LYS A 95 -55.46 -1.78 -6.24
C LYS A 95 -54.29 -0.86 -6.60
N ASN A 96 -53.93 -0.76 -7.88
CA ASN A 96 -52.84 0.09 -8.38
C ASN A 96 -53.44 1.27 -9.17
N GLU A 97 -54.36 1.96 -8.52
CA GLU A 97 -55.11 3.10 -9.04
C GLU A 97 -55.42 4.05 -7.88
N GLY A 98 -55.78 5.30 -8.19
CA GLY A 98 -56.06 6.32 -7.20
C GLY A 98 -55.16 7.56 -7.32
N ASP A 99 -55.52 8.55 -6.51
CA ASP A 99 -54.92 9.89 -6.55
C ASP A 99 -53.59 9.97 -5.80
N SER A 100 -53.35 9.07 -4.84
CA SER A 100 -52.08 9.03 -4.10
C SER A 100 -51.03 8.20 -4.84
N VAL A 101 -49.78 8.64 -4.79
CA VAL A 101 -48.63 7.95 -5.39
C VAL A 101 -47.64 7.60 -4.28
N CYS A 102 -47.16 6.36 -4.28
CA CYS A 102 -46.13 5.92 -3.36
C CYS A 102 -44.76 6.47 -3.76
N ASP A 103 -44.12 7.21 -2.85
CA ASP A 103 -42.85 7.88 -3.09
C ASP A 103 -41.67 6.91 -3.33
N ILE A 104 -41.79 5.66 -2.87
CA ILE A 104 -40.72 4.64 -2.96
C ILE A 104 -40.79 3.84 -4.26
N SER A 105 -42.00 3.62 -4.80
CA SER A 105 -42.22 2.67 -5.90
C SER A 105 -42.93 3.26 -7.11
N GLY A 106 -43.57 4.42 -6.95
CA GLY A 106 -44.47 5.01 -7.94
C GLY A 106 -45.85 4.34 -8.04
N LEU A 107 -46.16 3.29 -7.24
CA LEU A 107 -47.48 2.66 -7.25
C LEU A 107 -48.57 3.63 -6.78
N ARG A 108 -49.73 3.59 -7.43
CA ARG A 108 -50.90 4.40 -7.06
C ARG A 108 -51.78 3.67 -6.06
N TYR A 109 -52.40 4.41 -5.14
CA TYR A 109 -53.35 3.86 -4.19
C TYR A 109 -54.45 4.86 -3.85
N GLU A 110 -55.63 4.33 -3.52
CA GLU A 110 -56.79 5.11 -3.09
C GLU A 110 -56.85 5.23 -1.56
N LYS A 111 -56.77 4.10 -0.85
CA LYS A 111 -56.78 4.06 0.62
C LYS A 111 -55.39 4.07 1.22
N SER A 112 -55.17 4.98 2.15
CA SER A 112 -53.96 5.07 2.98
C SER A 112 -53.92 4.00 4.08
N PHE A 113 -52.71 3.76 4.62
CA PHE A 113 -52.53 2.86 5.77
C PHE A 113 -53.40 3.26 6.97
N SER A 114 -53.46 4.55 7.33
CA SER A 114 -54.22 5.04 8.48
C SER A 114 -55.73 4.80 8.34
N GLN A 115 -56.26 4.92 7.12
CA GLN A 115 -57.67 4.59 6.84
C GLN A 115 -57.94 3.10 7.03
N LEU A 116 -57.12 2.23 6.42
CA LEU A 116 -57.25 0.78 6.56
C LEU A 116 -57.11 0.32 8.02
N PHE A 117 -56.18 0.92 8.76
CA PHE A 117 -55.96 0.60 10.16
C PHE A 117 -57.13 1.03 11.05
N SER A 118 -57.70 2.21 10.80
CA SER A 118 -58.92 2.69 11.48
C SER A 118 -60.09 1.74 11.26
N GLU A 119 -60.33 1.32 10.02
CA GLU A 119 -61.42 0.39 9.68
C GLU A 119 -61.25 -0.95 10.41
N ILE A 120 -60.05 -1.54 10.43
CA ILE A 120 -59.78 -2.80 11.15
C ILE A 120 -60.05 -2.68 12.64
N LEU A 121 -59.68 -1.56 13.28
CA LEU A 121 -59.94 -1.38 14.69
C LEU A 121 -61.45 -1.35 14.99
N ILE A 122 -62.24 -0.70 14.14
CA ILE A 122 -63.70 -0.67 14.24
C ILE A 122 -64.27 -2.08 14.01
N ASP A 123 -63.81 -2.79 12.97
CA ASP A 123 -64.24 -4.16 12.64
C ASP A 123 -63.95 -5.14 13.79
N LEU A 124 -62.88 -4.90 14.57
CA LEU A 124 -62.50 -5.67 15.75
C LEU A 124 -63.16 -5.17 17.06
N GLY A 125 -64.12 -4.25 16.97
CA GLY A 125 -64.94 -3.80 18.11
C GLY A 125 -64.36 -2.65 18.93
N VAL A 126 -63.34 -1.94 18.44
CA VAL A 126 -62.85 -0.71 19.09
C VAL A 126 -63.79 0.45 18.73
N SER A 127 -64.27 1.18 19.74
CA SER A 127 -65.21 2.29 19.52
C SER A 127 -64.55 3.41 18.69
N LYS A 128 -65.31 4.11 17.84
CA LYS A 128 -64.79 5.23 17.03
C LYS A 128 -64.06 6.29 17.88
N LYS A 129 -64.59 6.59 19.07
CA LYS A 129 -63.97 7.53 20.03
C LYS A 129 -62.62 7.06 20.57
N ASP A 130 -62.41 5.74 20.67
CA ASP A 130 -61.13 5.17 21.12
C ASP A 130 -60.14 5.02 19.96
N VAL A 131 -60.63 4.82 18.73
CA VAL A 131 -59.80 4.83 17.51
C VAL A 131 -59.17 6.20 17.30
N GLU A 132 -59.92 7.30 17.51
CA GLU A 132 -59.41 8.68 17.43
C GLU A 132 -58.26 8.98 18.40
N LYS A 133 -58.13 8.19 19.48
CA LYS A 133 -57.06 8.34 20.49
C LYS A 133 -55.83 7.47 20.19
N LYS A 134 -55.90 6.58 19.21
CA LYS A 134 -54.78 5.69 18.84
C LYS A 134 -53.86 6.36 17.82
N ASP A 135 -52.58 6.02 17.88
CA ASP A 135 -51.63 6.36 16.82
C ASP A 135 -51.90 5.49 15.59
N LEU A 136 -52.52 6.08 14.57
CA LEU A 136 -52.80 5.46 13.28
C LEU A 136 -51.74 5.79 12.23
N THR A 137 -50.67 6.47 12.61
CA THR A 137 -49.63 6.90 11.66
C THR A 137 -48.79 5.72 11.20
N LEU A 138 -48.26 5.82 9.98
CA LEU A 138 -47.26 4.91 9.49
C LEU A 138 -45.91 5.27 10.14
N ASN A 139 -45.56 4.54 11.20
CA ASN A 139 -44.33 4.77 11.97
C ASN A 139 -43.33 3.59 11.84
N ARG A 140 -42.19 3.71 12.51
CA ARG A 140 -41.09 2.72 12.48
C ARG A 140 -41.47 1.31 12.92
N CYS A 141 -42.62 1.11 13.58
CA CYS A 141 -43.11 -0.22 13.96
C CYS A 141 -43.70 -0.99 12.78
N TRP A 142 -44.00 -0.30 11.68
CA TRP A 142 -44.61 -0.86 10.48
C TRP A 142 -43.69 -0.80 9.29
N PHE A 143 -42.97 0.32 9.14
CA PHE A 143 -42.01 0.53 8.07
C PHE A 143 -40.69 1.04 8.68
N PRO A 144 -39.68 0.18 8.85
CA PRO A 144 -38.41 0.59 9.43
C PRO A 144 -37.73 1.65 8.54
N LEU A 145 -37.08 2.66 9.14
CA LEU A 145 -36.51 3.85 8.47
C LEU A 145 -37.51 4.93 8.00
N LEU A 146 -38.83 4.72 8.07
CA LEU A 146 -39.79 5.84 8.03
C LEU A 146 -39.88 6.46 9.42
N GLY A 147 -39.15 7.56 9.62
CA GLY A 147 -39.26 8.37 10.82
C GLY A 147 -40.58 9.14 10.86
N GLY A 148 -41.11 9.37 12.07
CA GLY A 148 -42.14 10.40 12.28
C GLY A 148 -41.49 11.78 12.38
N LEU A 149 -42.19 12.82 11.90
CA LEU A 149 -41.79 14.22 12.13
C LEU A 149 -41.68 14.49 13.63
N GLY A 150 -40.47 14.84 14.11
CA GLY A 150 -40.24 15.32 15.47
C GLY A 150 -39.69 14.33 16.51
N SER A 151 -39.42 13.05 16.21
CA SER A 151 -38.81 12.15 17.22
C SER A 151 -37.73 11.18 16.74
N ASP A 152 -37.64 10.81 15.45
CA ASP A 152 -36.67 9.79 15.00
C ASP A 152 -36.13 9.99 13.57
N ALA A 153 -36.48 11.09 12.89
CA ALA A 153 -36.00 11.40 11.54
C ALA A 153 -34.56 11.94 11.56
N GLN A 154 -33.57 11.09 11.88
CA GLN A 154 -32.15 11.38 11.63
C GLN A 154 -31.53 10.50 10.52
N ALA A 155 -32.28 9.56 9.94
CA ALA A 155 -31.77 8.73 8.84
C ALA A 155 -31.92 9.39 7.44
N LEU A 156 -32.84 10.34 7.27
CA LEU A 156 -33.00 11.11 6.02
C LEU A 156 -33.02 12.62 6.37
N PRO A 157 -31.87 13.29 6.43
CA PRO A 157 -31.73 14.66 6.96
C PRO A 157 -32.48 15.79 6.23
N MET A 158 -33.38 15.52 5.27
CA MET A 158 -34.00 16.55 4.42
C MET A 158 -35.48 16.32 4.05
N ALA A 159 -36.19 15.36 4.67
CA ALA A 159 -37.60 15.15 4.34
C ALA A 159 -38.48 16.26 4.94
N LYS A 160 -39.03 17.14 4.08
CA LYS A 160 -39.96 18.22 4.48
C LYS A 160 -41.38 17.73 4.80
N TYR A 161 -41.73 16.53 4.35
CA TYR A 161 -43.06 15.93 4.48
C TYR A 161 -42.96 14.44 4.83
N THR A 162 -44.02 13.87 5.40
CA THR A 162 -44.14 12.42 5.58
C THR A 162 -44.25 11.73 4.22
N TYR A 163 -43.53 10.63 4.03
CA TYR A 163 -43.58 9.86 2.79
C TYR A 163 -44.92 9.15 2.60
N ASN A 164 -45.46 9.23 1.39
CA ASN A 164 -46.59 8.45 0.92
C ASN A 164 -46.13 7.04 0.58
N VAL A 165 -46.69 6.04 1.26
CA VAL A 165 -46.32 4.64 1.06
C VAL A 165 -47.55 3.82 0.76
N HIS A 166 -47.48 3.05 -0.34
CA HIS A 166 -48.53 2.11 -0.69
C HIS A 166 -48.64 1.04 0.42
N PRO A 167 -49.85 0.79 0.99
CA PRO A 167 -50.01 -0.13 2.11
C PRO A 167 -49.47 -1.55 1.87
N ILE A 168 -49.54 -2.06 0.64
CA ILE A 168 -48.98 -3.37 0.25
C ILE A 168 -47.51 -3.57 0.66
N PHE A 169 -46.69 -2.50 0.68
CA PHE A 169 -45.28 -2.65 1.08
C PHE A 169 -45.11 -2.85 2.58
N ILE A 170 -46.08 -2.42 3.39
CA ILE A 170 -46.10 -2.71 4.82
C ILE A 170 -46.22 -4.21 5.03
N VAL A 171 -47.05 -4.88 4.21
CA VAL A 171 -47.19 -6.33 4.20
C VAL A 171 -45.91 -7.01 3.74
N ILE A 172 -45.33 -6.57 2.61
CA ILE A 172 -44.12 -7.15 2.06
C ILE A 172 -42.96 -7.08 3.05
N LEU A 173 -42.77 -5.95 3.74
CA LEU A 173 -41.71 -5.80 4.74
C LEU A 173 -41.80 -6.82 5.88
N GLN A 174 -43.00 -7.32 6.22
CA GLN A 174 -43.16 -8.33 7.26
C GLN A 174 -42.46 -9.66 6.97
N PHE A 175 -41.99 -9.87 5.75
CA PHE A 175 -41.22 -11.05 5.36
C PHE A 175 -39.71 -10.93 5.64
N LEU A 176 -39.19 -9.74 5.94
CA LEU A 176 -37.75 -9.55 6.22
C LEU A 176 -37.15 -10.49 7.28
N PRO A 177 -37.84 -10.81 8.40
CA PRO A 177 -37.31 -11.75 9.38
C PRO A 177 -36.93 -13.12 8.80
N LEU A 178 -37.56 -13.54 7.70
CA LEU A 178 -37.36 -14.85 7.06
C LEU A 178 -36.08 -14.93 6.23
N SER A 179 -35.34 -13.83 6.08
CA SER A 179 -34.01 -13.80 5.44
C SER A 179 -32.98 -13.06 6.30
N ALA A 180 -33.30 -12.80 7.58
CA ALA A 180 -32.54 -11.91 8.43
C ALA A 180 -31.33 -12.63 9.06
N LEU A 181 -30.13 -12.24 8.63
CA LEU A 181 -28.86 -12.54 9.32
C LEU A 181 -28.38 -11.31 10.10
N ILE A 182 -27.45 -11.47 11.04
CA ILE A 182 -26.90 -10.37 11.84
C ILE A 182 -25.51 -9.94 11.37
N PHE A 183 -25.37 -8.68 10.98
CA PHE A 183 -24.10 -8.04 10.63
C PHE A 183 -23.89 -6.79 11.51
N LYS A 184 -22.69 -6.60 12.08
CA LYS A 184 -22.34 -5.44 12.94
C LYS A 184 -23.41 -5.04 14.00
N LYS A 185 -24.08 -6.04 14.59
CA LYS A 185 -25.18 -5.92 15.59
C LYS A 185 -26.55 -5.49 15.02
N GLY A 186 -26.67 -5.27 13.71
CA GLY A 186 -27.95 -5.08 13.02
C GLY A 186 -28.34 -6.28 12.15
N ILE A 187 -29.54 -6.22 11.57
CA ILE A 187 -29.99 -7.09 10.48
C ILE A 187 -29.20 -6.73 9.22
N LEU A 188 -28.67 -7.77 8.56
CA LEU A 188 -28.03 -7.67 7.27
C LEU A 188 -29.09 -7.39 6.20
N LEU A 189 -28.91 -6.30 5.45
CA LEU A 189 -29.55 -6.12 4.15
C LEU A 189 -28.45 -6.12 3.09
N VAL A 190 -28.71 -6.81 1.98
CA VAL A 190 -27.75 -6.98 0.89
C VAL A 190 -28.21 -6.21 -0.32
N ASP A 191 -27.32 -5.40 -0.89
CA ASP A 191 -27.59 -4.61 -2.07
C ASP A 191 -26.42 -4.69 -3.05
N SER A 192 -26.70 -4.72 -4.34
CA SER A 192 -25.68 -4.86 -5.37
C SER A 192 -26.16 -4.31 -6.70
N SER A 193 -25.22 -3.77 -7.49
CA SER A 193 -25.49 -3.44 -8.89
C SER A 193 -25.81 -4.69 -9.72
N ASN A 194 -25.37 -5.88 -9.29
CA ASN A 194 -25.77 -7.15 -9.87
C ASN A 194 -26.99 -7.72 -9.12
N ILE A 195 -28.17 -7.54 -9.71
CA ILE A 195 -29.45 -7.97 -9.12
C ILE A 195 -29.49 -9.49 -8.92
N ALA A 196 -28.90 -10.28 -9.83
CA ALA A 196 -28.90 -11.74 -9.73
C ALA A 196 -28.12 -12.23 -8.51
N LEU A 197 -27.00 -11.56 -8.18
CA LEU A 197 -26.26 -11.81 -6.94
C LEU A 197 -27.14 -11.54 -5.72
N CYS A 198 -27.81 -10.39 -5.65
CA CYS A 198 -28.71 -10.07 -4.54
C CYS A 198 -29.83 -11.11 -4.37
N GLU A 199 -30.52 -11.46 -5.45
CA GLU A 199 -31.59 -12.47 -5.41
C GLU A 199 -31.08 -13.81 -4.88
N SER A 200 -29.95 -14.29 -5.42
CA SER A 200 -29.33 -15.56 -5.00
C SER A 200 -28.90 -15.51 -3.54
N TYR A 201 -28.31 -14.39 -3.10
CA TYR A 201 -27.85 -14.21 -1.73
C TYR A 201 -29.02 -14.24 -0.74
N ILE A 202 -30.12 -13.55 -1.06
CA ILE A 202 -31.32 -13.53 -0.23
C ILE A 202 -32.02 -14.88 -0.23
N GLN A 203 -32.10 -15.56 -1.38
CA GLN A 203 -32.65 -16.91 -1.45
C GLN A 203 -31.87 -17.88 -0.55
N GLU A 204 -30.54 -17.81 -0.53
CA GLU A 204 -29.73 -18.61 0.38
C GLU A 204 -29.90 -18.20 1.84
N ASN A 205 -30.05 -16.91 2.16
CA ASN A 205 -30.40 -16.48 3.52
C ASN A 205 -31.75 -17.07 3.96
N VAL A 206 -32.74 -17.09 3.07
CA VAL A 206 -34.05 -17.73 3.33
C VAL A 206 -33.87 -19.21 3.65
N LYS A 207 -33.11 -19.95 2.84
CA LYS A 207 -32.84 -21.38 3.10
C LYS A 207 -32.23 -21.60 4.49
N VAL A 208 -31.23 -20.78 4.87
CA VAL A 208 -30.58 -20.87 6.18
C VAL A 208 -31.57 -20.58 7.32
N VAL A 209 -32.33 -19.49 7.23
CA VAL A 209 -33.29 -19.09 8.27
C VAL A 209 -34.44 -20.09 8.39
N ILE A 210 -34.95 -20.61 7.28
CA ILE A 210 -35.98 -21.66 7.27
C ILE A 210 -35.42 -22.96 7.86
N GLY A 211 -34.17 -23.33 7.55
CA GLY A 211 -33.48 -24.46 8.16
C GLY A 211 -33.41 -24.34 9.69
N GLU A 212 -33.03 -23.17 10.19
CA GLU A 212 -33.01 -22.88 11.63
C GLU A 212 -34.42 -22.97 12.24
N ALA A 213 -35.42 -22.41 11.57
CA ALA A 213 -36.81 -22.46 12.03
C ALA A 213 -37.37 -23.89 12.11
N LYS A 214 -36.92 -24.80 11.24
CA LYS A 214 -37.28 -26.23 11.25
C LYS A 214 -36.67 -26.97 12.45
N ASN A 215 -35.42 -26.66 12.77
CA ASN A 215 -34.68 -27.32 13.85
C ASN A 215 -35.15 -26.91 15.26
N MET A 216 -35.87 -25.78 15.36
CA MET A 216 -36.36 -25.25 16.64
C MET A 216 -37.74 -25.79 17.00
N SER A 217 -37.85 -26.38 18.20
CA SER A 217 -39.10 -26.89 18.76
C SER A 217 -40.25 -25.88 18.71
N THR A 218 -41.46 -26.38 18.49
CA THR A 218 -42.69 -25.58 18.44
C THR A 218 -42.83 -24.71 19.70
N GLY A 219 -43.00 -23.40 19.51
CA GLY A 219 -43.19 -22.43 20.59
C GLY A 219 -41.91 -21.80 21.15
N LEU A 220 -40.71 -22.31 20.82
CA LEU A 220 -39.46 -21.67 21.19
C LEU A 220 -39.12 -20.49 20.25
N PRO A 221 -38.46 -19.42 20.77
CA PRO A 221 -37.93 -18.35 19.94
C PRO A 221 -36.92 -18.88 18.93
N ILE A 222 -36.92 -18.32 17.71
CA ILE A 222 -35.91 -18.61 16.69
C ILE A 222 -34.76 -17.63 16.90
N GLU A 223 -33.56 -18.17 17.10
CA GLU A 223 -32.36 -17.40 17.43
C GLU A 223 -31.85 -16.58 16.24
N ASN A 224 -31.12 -15.51 16.56
CA ASN A 224 -30.47 -14.68 15.56
C ASN A 224 -29.23 -15.38 15.00
N ILE A 225 -29.16 -15.54 13.68
CA ILE A 225 -28.03 -16.16 12.99
C ILE A 225 -27.01 -15.08 12.64
N LYS A 226 -25.74 -15.30 12.98
CA LYS A 226 -24.66 -14.32 12.72
C LYS A 226 -23.38 -15.02 12.26
N PHE A 227 -22.65 -14.37 11.37
CA PHE A 227 -21.25 -14.70 11.11
C PHE A 227 -20.30 -13.75 11.84
N TYR A 228 -19.07 -14.20 12.07
CA TYR A 228 -18.13 -13.52 12.97
C TYR A 228 -17.37 -12.36 12.32
N THR A 229 -17.18 -12.38 11.01
CA THR A 229 -16.42 -11.35 10.27
C THR A 229 -17.15 -10.89 9.02
N LYS A 230 -16.84 -9.68 8.53
CA LYS A 230 -17.25 -9.20 7.21
C LYS A 230 -16.86 -10.20 6.11
N GLY A 231 -15.69 -10.82 6.25
CA GLY A 231 -15.17 -11.77 5.27
C GLY A 231 -16.05 -13.00 5.04
N HIS A 232 -16.80 -13.50 6.04
CA HIS A 232 -17.75 -14.60 5.82
C HIS A 232 -18.81 -14.23 4.78
N TYR A 233 -19.32 -12.99 4.84
CA TYR A 233 -20.34 -12.52 3.91
C TYR A 233 -19.79 -12.33 2.49
N ILE A 234 -18.51 -11.94 2.39
CA ILE A 234 -17.79 -11.82 1.12
C ILE A 234 -17.51 -13.19 0.50
N VAL A 235 -16.97 -14.14 1.27
CA VAL A 235 -16.72 -15.53 0.82
C VAL A 235 -18.00 -16.14 0.27
N LYS A 236 -19.12 -15.97 0.98
CA LYS A 236 -20.44 -16.40 0.52
C LYS A 236 -20.82 -15.77 -0.84
N ALA A 237 -20.54 -14.49 -1.05
CA ALA A 237 -20.81 -13.83 -2.33
C ALA A 237 -19.90 -14.38 -3.45
N LEU A 238 -18.59 -14.54 -3.18
CA LEU A 238 -17.64 -15.10 -4.15
C LEU A 238 -18.03 -16.52 -4.59
N ASP A 239 -18.43 -17.38 -3.65
CA ASP A 239 -18.90 -18.73 -3.95
C ASP A 239 -20.12 -18.72 -4.88
N MET A 240 -21.08 -17.81 -4.65
CA MET A 240 -22.27 -17.69 -5.50
C MET A 240 -21.94 -17.18 -6.89
N MET A 241 -21.14 -16.12 -6.96
CA MET A 241 -20.77 -15.49 -8.22
C MET A 241 -20.01 -16.49 -9.11
N LEU A 242 -19.06 -17.24 -8.53
CA LEU A 242 -18.33 -18.28 -9.26
C LEU A 242 -19.23 -19.44 -9.68
N ALA A 243 -20.10 -19.93 -8.79
CA ALA A 243 -20.97 -21.07 -9.12
C ALA A 243 -21.98 -20.77 -10.23
N ALA A 244 -22.36 -19.50 -10.38
CA ALA A 244 -23.32 -19.02 -11.38
C ALA A 244 -22.67 -18.26 -12.55
N ASP A 245 -21.34 -18.28 -12.66
CA ASP A 245 -20.58 -17.58 -13.72
C ASP A 245 -21.00 -16.10 -13.87
N MET A 246 -21.15 -15.41 -12.73
CA MET A 246 -21.57 -14.01 -12.67
C MET A 246 -20.39 -13.08 -12.94
N ASP A 247 -20.65 -11.98 -13.65
CA ASP A 247 -19.67 -10.92 -13.85
C ASP A 247 -19.30 -10.21 -12.55
N PHE A 248 -18.01 -9.97 -12.33
CA PHE A 248 -17.47 -9.24 -11.18
C PHE A 248 -17.22 -7.76 -11.48
N GLU A 249 -17.10 -7.34 -12.74
CA GLU A 249 -16.73 -5.97 -13.13
C GLU A 249 -17.82 -4.94 -12.76
N CYS A 250 -19.09 -5.33 -12.86
CA CYS A 250 -20.23 -4.46 -12.57
C CYS A 250 -21.05 -4.93 -11.35
N SER A 251 -20.37 -5.43 -10.31
CA SER A 251 -21.01 -6.09 -9.15
C SER A 251 -20.70 -5.44 -7.80
N GLU A 252 -20.70 -4.11 -7.68
CA GLU A 252 -20.55 -3.44 -6.37
C GLU A 252 -21.50 -4.08 -5.35
N PHE A 253 -20.97 -4.42 -4.19
CA PHE A 253 -21.68 -5.23 -3.19
C PHE A 253 -21.69 -4.52 -1.84
N ASN A 254 -22.89 -4.26 -1.33
CA ASN A 254 -23.12 -3.44 -0.14
C ASN A 254 -23.74 -4.29 0.96
N LEU A 255 -23.05 -4.34 2.10
CA LEU A 255 -23.54 -4.99 3.33
C LEU A 255 -24.07 -3.93 4.27
N TRP A 256 -25.40 -3.82 4.37
CA TRP A 256 -26.07 -2.90 5.28
C TRP A 256 -26.30 -3.59 6.63
N SER A 257 -26.05 -2.88 7.73
CA SER A 257 -26.36 -3.30 9.09
C SER A 257 -27.43 -2.37 9.66
N PHE A 258 -28.68 -2.84 9.70
CA PHE A 258 -29.82 -2.06 10.18
C PHE A 258 -30.34 -2.55 11.53
N SER A 259 -30.64 -1.66 12.48
CA SER A 259 -31.34 -2.03 13.71
C SER A 259 -32.27 -0.93 14.18
N ASN A 260 -33.48 -1.30 14.51
CA ASN A 260 -34.49 -0.48 15.18
C ASN A 260 -34.58 -0.75 16.69
N SER A 261 -33.54 -1.40 17.25
CA SER A 261 -33.45 -1.72 18.67
C SER A 261 -32.88 -0.53 19.46
N GLY A 262 -33.41 -0.26 20.65
CA GLY A 262 -32.91 0.78 21.56
C GLY A 262 -33.68 2.09 21.46
N ALA A 263 -32.99 3.22 21.59
CA ALA A 263 -33.61 4.55 21.63
C ALA A 263 -33.95 5.13 20.24
N GLY A 264 -33.43 4.55 19.15
CA GLY A 264 -33.58 5.05 17.79
C GLY A 264 -33.14 4.02 16.75
N ALA A 265 -33.45 4.29 15.47
CA ALA A 265 -32.97 3.47 14.36
C ALA A 265 -31.47 3.75 14.08
N SER A 266 -30.71 2.71 13.77
CA SER A 266 -29.32 2.79 13.36
C SER A 266 -29.10 2.02 12.05
N CYS A 267 -28.23 2.56 11.19
CA CYS A 267 -27.91 1.98 9.90
C CYS A 267 -26.43 2.25 9.59
N GLY A 268 -25.69 1.21 9.21
CA GLY A 268 -24.31 1.30 8.73
C GLY A 268 -24.16 0.55 7.40
N ILE A 269 -23.22 0.97 6.56
CA ILE A 269 -23.00 0.38 5.24
C ILE A 269 -21.52 0.05 5.09
N ASP A 270 -21.23 -1.20 4.74
CA ASP A 270 -19.93 -1.62 4.28
C ASP A 270 -19.97 -1.84 2.78
N ARG A 271 -19.41 -0.89 2.04
CA ARG A 271 -19.27 -1.00 0.59
C ARG A 271 -18.11 -1.91 0.23
N ILE A 272 -18.29 -2.69 -0.83
CA ILE A 272 -17.28 -3.58 -1.41
C ILE A 272 -17.26 -3.25 -2.91
N PRO A 273 -16.30 -2.42 -3.35
CA PRO A 273 -16.23 -1.98 -4.74
C PRO A 273 -16.03 -3.15 -5.70
N SER A 274 -16.52 -3.04 -6.94
CA SER A 274 -16.31 -4.07 -7.98
C SER A 274 -14.82 -4.39 -8.18
N GLN A 275 -13.95 -3.37 -8.13
CA GLN A 275 -12.51 -3.56 -8.26
C GLN A 275 -11.92 -4.43 -7.14
N LEU A 276 -12.42 -4.30 -5.92
CA LEU A 276 -12.02 -5.19 -4.83
C LEU A 276 -12.52 -6.61 -5.05
N LEU A 277 -13.75 -6.78 -5.56
CA LEU A 277 -14.29 -8.11 -5.89
C LEU A 277 -13.52 -8.80 -7.01
N LEU A 278 -13.12 -8.08 -8.07
CA LEU A 278 -12.28 -8.61 -9.14
C LEU A 278 -10.92 -9.11 -8.62
N LYS A 279 -10.28 -8.31 -7.77
CA LYS A 279 -9.02 -8.71 -7.12
C LYS A 279 -9.21 -9.95 -6.25
N LEU A 280 -10.29 -10.00 -5.49
CA LEU A 280 -10.64 -11.14 -4.66
C LEU A 280 -10.95 -12.37 -5.50
N ASP A 281 -11.62 -12.24 -6.64
CA ASP A 281 -11.92 -13.33 -7.56
C ASP A 281 -10.63 -14.00 -8.07
N ILE A 282 -9.70 -13.22 -8.61
CA ILE A 282 -8.40 -13.72 -9.09
C ILE A 282 -7.67 -14.52 -8.00
N LEU A 283 -7.66 -14.00 -6.77
CA LEU A 283 -7.03 -14.68 -5.64
C LEU A 283 -7.84 -15.89 -5.16
N TYR A 284 -9.17 -15.81 -5.14
CA TYR A 284 -10.05 -16.83 -4.60
C TYR A 284 -10.12 -18.07 -5.48
N VAL A 285 -10.13 -17.90 -6.80
CA VAL A 285 -10.10 -19.03 -7.77
C VAL A 285 -8.85 -19.88 -7.59
N ARG A 286 -7.70 -19.26 -7.34
CA ARG A 286 -6.41 -19.96 -7.18
C ARG A 286 -6.15 -20.42 -5.74
N HIS A 287 -6.56 -19.62 -4.76
CA HIS A 287 -6.16 -19.75 -3.35
C HIS A 287 -7.34 -19.78 -2.39
N LYS A 288 -8.45 -20.42 -2.79
CA LYS A 288 -9.73 -20.46 -2.07
C LYS A 288 -9.57 -20.65 -0.55
N ASN A 289 -8.91 -21.73 -0.13
CA ASN A 289 -8.76 -22.07 1.29
C ASN A 289 -8.01 -20.99 2.08
N GLU A 290 -6.97 -20.41 1.49
CA GLU A 290 -6.14 -19.39 2.14
C GLU A 290 -6.88 -18.06 2.25
N ILE A 291 -7.57 -17.62 1.18
CA ILE A 291 -8.45 -16.45 1.23
C ILE A 291 -9.58 -16.64 2.25
N THR A 292 -10.24 -17.79 2.26
CA THR A 292 -11.29 -18.10 3.24
C THR A 292 -10.76 -17.99 4.67
N ASN A 293 -9.59 -18.56 4.95
CA ASN A 293 -8.97 -18.47 6.27
C ASN A 293 -8.62 -17.03 6.67
N ILE A 294 -8.06 -16.23 5.74
CA ILE A 294 -7.74 -14.81 5.98
C ILE A 294 -9.01 -14.01 6.26
N LEU A 295 -10.06 -14.20 5.45
CA LEU A 295 -11.32 -13.47 5.54
C LEU A 295 -12.17 -13.89 6.75
N HIS A 296 -12.06 -15.14 7.21
CA HIS A 296 -12.72 -15.61 8.42
C HIS A 296 -11.99 -15.22 9.71
N ASN A 297 -10.72 -14.82 9.62
CA ASN A 297 -9.95 -14.37 10.77
C ASN A 297 -10.23 -12.89 11.09
N SER A 298 -10.78 -12.61 12.27
CA SER A 298 -11.16 -11.26 12.71
C SER A 298 -9.99 -10.29 12.87
N VAL A 299 -8.77 -10.80 13.11
CA VAL A 299 -7.54 -10.00 13.22
C VAL A 299 -7.08 -9.54 11.84
N TYR A 300 -7.19 -10.40 10.84
CA TYR A 300 -6.59 -10.19 9.53
C TYR A 300 -7.56 -9.60 8.49
N ALA A 301 -8.81 -10.06 8.46
CA ALA A 301 -9.77 -9.78 7.39
C ALA A 301 -9.89 -8.30 7.02
N ASN A 302 -10.09 -7.41 7.99
CA ASN A 302 -10.25 -5.98 7.72
C ASN A 302 -8.98 -5.35 7.15
N SER A 303 -7.82 -5.68 7.74
CA SER A 303 -6.53 -5.17 7.25
C SER A 303 -6.20 -5.67 5.85
N PHE A 304 -6.48 -6.95 5.57
CA PHE A 304 -6.28 -7.56 4.26
C PHE A 304 -7.13 -6.86 3.19
N LEU A 305 -8.44 -6.71 3.45
CA LEU A 305 -9.36 -6.06 2.51
C LEU A 305 -8.96 -4.61 2.25
N ASN A 306 -8.58 -3.85 3.28
CA ASN A 306 -8.15 -2.46 3.12
C ASN A 306 -6.85 -2.34 2.30
N CYS A 307 -5.86 -3.19 2.57
CA CYS A 307 -4.61 -3.22 1.81
C CYS A 307 -4.85 -3.62 0.35
N LEU A 308 -5.67 -4.63 0.10
CA LEU A 308 -5.99 -5.10 -1.25
C LEU A 308 -6.74 -4.03 -2.06
N ASP A 309 -7.69 -3.33 -1.43
CA ASP A 309 -8.42 -2.22 -2.05
C ASP A 309 -7.49 -1.06 -2.40
N SER A 310 -6.61 -0.69 -1.46
CA SER A 310 -5.66 0.43 -1.60
C SER A 310 -4.38 0.10 -2.39
N ASN A 311 -4.26 -1.09 -2.98
CA ASN A 311 -3.04 -1.57 -3.67
C ASN A 311 -1.78 -1.55 -2.80
N ASN A 312 -1.92 -1.80 -1.49
CA ASN A 312 -0.81 -1.75 -0.54
C ASN A 312 -0.32 -3.15 -0.17
N GLU A 313 0.94 -3.24 0.24
CA GLU A 313 1.49 -4.44 0.87
C GLU A 313 0.74 -4.75 2.17
N TRP A 314 0.23 -5.97 2.28
CA TRP A 314 -0.41 -6.43 3.51
C TRP A 314 0.62 -7.06 4.45
N PHE A 315 0.61 -6.68 5.73
CA PHE A 315 1.61 -7.17 6.69
C PHE A 315 1.53 -8.68 6.91
N GLY A 316 0.35 -9.29 6.75
CA GLY A 316 0.14 -10.72 6.90
C GLY A 316 0.68 -11.56 5.73
N LEU A 317 1.30 -10.96 4.72
CA LEU A 317 2.02 -11.73 3.70
C LEU A 317 3.24 -12.47 4.28
N TYR A 318 3.80 -12.00 5.39
CA TYR A 318 5.08 -12.48 5.91
C TYR A 318 4.90 -13.26 7.21
N PRO A 319 5.81 -14.21 7.49
CA PRO A 319 5.90 -14.83 8.81
C PRO A 319 6.03 -13.78 9.92
N ALA A 320 5.31 -13.99 11.02
CA ALA A 320 5.37 -13.13 12.19
C ALA A 320 5.04 -13.90 13.47
N LYS A 321 6.01 -14.00 14.40
CA LYS A 321 5.83 -14.73 15.67
C LYS A 321 5.34 -16.16 15.42
N ASN A 322 4.09 -16.47 15.80
CA ASN A 322 3.46 -17.79 15.67
C ASN A 322 2.65 -17.96 14.37
N TYR A 323 2.72 -16.97 13.46
CA TYR A 323 2.05 -17.02 12.17
C TYR A 323 3.08 -17.29 11.09
N GLU A 324 2.85 -18.32 10.29
CA GLU A 324 3.78 -18.78 9.24
C GLU A 324 3.78 -17.89 7.99
N GLY A 325 2.95 -16.85 7.93
CA GLY A 325 2.73 -16.07 6.72
C GLY A 325 1.91 -16.84 5.69
N VAL A 326 1.74 -16.23 4.51
CA VAL A 326 1.02 -16.88 3.40
C VAL A 326 1.91 -17.86 2.63
N SER A 327 1.30 -18.71 1.82
CA SER A 327 2.00 -19.56 0.84
C SER A 327 2.72 -18.71 -0.23
N VAL A 328 3.76 -19.27 -0.85
CA VAL A 328 4.52 -18.53 -1.88
C VAL A 328 3.66 -18.24 -3.11
N GLU A 329 2.82 -19.18 -3.52
CA GLU A 329 1.92 -18.99 -4.66
C GLU A 329 0.89 -17.87 -4.39
N PHE A 330 0.35 -17.80 -3.16
CA PHE A 330 -0.51 -16.70 -2.74
C PHE A 330 0.25 -15.38 -2.72
N PHE A 331 1.45 -15.36 -2.12
CA PHE A 331 2.29 -14.17 -2.03
C PHE A 331 2.49 -13.53 -3.41
N GLU A 332 2.92 -14.32 -4.38
CA GLU A 332 3.15 -13.85 -5.76
C GLU A 332 1.86 -13.42 -6.46
N SER A 333 0.77 -14.16 -6.26
CA SER A 333 -0.54 -13.80 -6.81
C SER A 333 -1.04 -12.47 -6.24
N TYR A 334 -0.86 -12.23 -4.94
CA TYR A 334 -1.23 -10.98 -4.28
C TYR A 334 -0.50 -9.80 -4.91
N TRP A 335 0.82 -9.89 -5.08
CA TRP A 335 1.64 -8.84 -5.71
C TRP A 335 1.20 -8.52 -7.14
N GLY A 336 0.86 -9.56 -7.92
CA GLY A 336 0.30 -9.39 -9.27
C GLY A 336 -1.01 -8.60 -9.25
N VAL A 337 -1.90 -8.93 -8.32
CA VAL A 337 -3.25 -8.34 -8.22
C VAL A 337 -3.24 -6.89 -7.71
N ILE A 338 -2.28 -6.50 -6.86
CA ILE A 338 -2.10 -5.10 -6.44
C ILE A 338 -1.27 -4.27 -7.45
N GLY A 339 -0.85 -4.88 -8.56
CA GLY A 339 -0.12 -4.20 -9.64
C GLY A 339 1.31 -3.78 -9.27
N GLN A 340 1.88 -4.34 -8.20
CA GLN A 340 3.23 -3.99 -7.77
C GLN A 340 4.21 -5.09 -8.19
N LYS A 341 5.08 -4.78 -9.15
CA LYS A 341 6.16 -5.68 -9.57
C LYS A 341 7.23 -5.72 -8.48
N LYS A 342 7.61 -6.92 -8.06
CA LYS A 342 8.75 -7.16 -7.18
C LYS A 342 9.79 -7.98 -7.91
N GLU A 343 11.04 -7.79 -7.52
CA GLU A 343 12.18 -8.57 -7.99
C GLU A 343 12.19 -9.95 -7.32
N THR A 344 11.10 -10.71 -7.45
CA THR A 344 10.91 -12.01 -6.79
C THR A 344 11.99 -12.99 -7.20
N GLU A 345 12.36 -13.01 -8.48
CA GLU A 345 13.39 -13.91 -8.99
C GLU A 345 14.78 -13.57 -8.43
N ILE A 346 15.13 -12.28 -8.33
CA ILE A 346 16.36 -11.85 -7.67
C ILE A 346 16.32 -12.20 -6.18
N ALA A 347 15.20 -11.97 -5.50
CA ALA A 347 15.09 -12.28 -4.07
C ALA A 347 15.23 -13.79 -3.81
N LYS A 348 14.60 -14.65 -4.62
CA LYS A 348 14.75 -16.11 -4.59
C LYS A 348 16.18 -16.56 -4.86
N TYR A 349 16.85 -15.92 -5.83
CA TYR A 349 18.25 -16.23 -6.15
C TYR A 349 19.20 -15.80 -5.03
N ILE A 350 19.00 -14.62 -4.44
CA ILE A 350 19.80 -14.20 -3.28
C ILE A 350 19.53 -15.13 -2.08
N ALA A 351 18.28 -15.56 -1.86
CA ALA A 351 17.96 -16.55 -0.82
C ALA A 351 18.69 -17.89 -1.05
N TYR A 352 18.81 -18.33 -2.30
CA TYR A 352 19.66 -19.48 -2.68
C TYR A 352 21.14 -19.24 -2.32
N LEU A 353 21.70 -18.07 -2.64
CA LEU A 353 23.07 -17.73 -2.27
C LEU A 353 23.29 -17.71 -0.74
N ILE A 354 22.30 -17.24 0.04
CA ILE A 354 22.34 -17.33 1.51
C ILE A 354 22.41 -18.81 1.92
N SER A 355 21.57 -19.68 1.36
CA SER A 355 21.58 -21.11 1.71
C SER A 355 22.95 -21.77 1.49
N LYS A 356 23.72 -21.29 0.50
CA LYS A 356 25.03 -21.83 0.11
C LYS A 356 26.20 -21.22 0.88
N TYR A 357 26.16 -19.92 1.16
CA TYR A 357 27.32 -19.15 1.64
C TYR A 357 27.12 -18.50 3.02
N LYS A 358 25.96 -18.68 3.67
CA LYS A 358 25.72 -18.12 5.01
C LYS A 358 26.84 -18.48 5.99
N SER A 359 27.24 -17.50 6.78
CA SER A 359 28.17 -17.72 7.88
C SER A 359 27.46 -18.41 9.06
N GLY A 360 28.23 -19.05 9.95
CA GLY A 360 27.68 -19.57 11.20
C GLY A 360 27.08 -18.48 12.10
N ASN A 361 27.46 -17.21 11.93
CA ASN A 361 26.83 -16.09 12.66
C ASN A 361 25.50 -15.70 12.04
N PHE A 362 25.39 -15.72 10.71
CA PHE A 362 24.14 -15.44 10.01
C PHE A 362 23.06 -16.47 10.36
N GLU A 363 23.43 -17.76 10.40
CA GLU A 363 22.51 -18.85 10.72
C GLU A 363 21.85 -18.72 12.10
N LYS A 364 22.55 -18.15 13.09
CA LYS A 364 22.04 -18.01 14.47
C LYS A 364 20.71 -17.25 14.57
N TYR A 365 20.41 -16.38 13.60
CA TYR A 365 19.20 -15.56 13.63
C TYR A 365 18.35 -15.66 12.37
N LEU A 366 18.81 -16.33 11.30
CA LEU A 366 18.01 -16.57 10.09
C LEU A 366 16.70 -17.36 10.34
N GLY A 367 16.63 -18.14 11.42
CA GLY A 367 15.38 -18.80 11.83
C GLY A 367 14.31 -17.84 12.36
N LYS A 368 14.65 -16.61 12.73
CA LYS A 368 13.72 -15.64 13.32
C LYS A 368 12.91 -14.92 12.24
N THR A 369 11.62 -14.70 12.48
CA THR A 369 10.72 -14.05 11.51
C THR A 369 11.09 -12.60 11.19
N ASP A 370 11.81 -11.93 12.09
CA ASP A 370 12.23 -10.54 12.03
C ASP A 370 13.73 -10.36 11.70
N ALA A 371 14.43 -11.42 11.29
CA ALA A 371 15.87 -11.40 11.05
C ALA A 371 16.33 -10.28 10.10
N TYR A 372 15.47 -9.88 9.16
CA TYR A 372 15.74 -8.83 8.17
C TYR A 372 15.81 -7.41 8.80
N ASP A 373 15.39 -7.21 10.05
CA ASP A 373 15.46 -5.92 10.72
C ASP A 373 16.90 -5.58 11.12
N CYS A 374 17.51 -4.68 10.34
CA CYS A 374 18.90 -4.23 10.53
C CYS A 374 19.13 -3.39 11.79
N LYS A 375 18.08 -2.98 12.52
CA LYS A 375 18.23 -2.33 13.84
C LYS A 375 18.51 -3.34 14.94
N ILE A 376 18.06 -4.59 14.75
CA ILE A 376 18.16 -5.67 15.73
C ILE A 376 19.30 -6.63 15.37
N TYR A 377 19.45 -6.91 14.08
CA TYR A 377 20.38 -7.92 13.56
C TYR A 377 21.37 -7.33 12.57
N ASN A 378 22.54 -7.95 12.44
CA ASN A 378 23.53 -7.55 11.44
C ASN A 378 23.26 -8.16 10.04
N TYR A 379 21.99 -8.14 9.62
CA TYR A 379 21.54 -8.78 8.37
C TYR A 379 22.24 -8.18 7.15
N LYS A 380 22.39 -6.85 7.12
CA LYS A 380 23.06 -6.11 6.03
C LYS A 380 24.48 -6.61 5.79
N ASP A 381 25.32 -6.65 6.82
CA ASP A 381 26.73 -7.00 6.63
C ASP A 381 26.91 -8.48 6.32
N GLU A 382 26.12 -9.36 6.95
CA GLU A 382 26.16 -10.80 6.66
C GLU A 382 25.67 -11.11 5.25
N LEU A 383 24.62 -10.44 4.77
CA LEU A 383 24.18 -10.55 3.38
C LEU A 383 25.26 -10.06 2.41
N ASN A 384 25.90 -8.92 2.71
CA ASN A 384 26.98 -8.40 1.88
C ASN A 384 28.16 -9.37 1.79
N LYS A 385 28.50 -10.08 2.88
CA LYS A 385 29.53 -11.14 2.86
C LYS A 385 29.12 -12.30 1.96
N VAL A 386 27.86 -12.74 2.03
CA VAL A 386 27.32 -13.80 1.15
C VAL A 386 27.45 -13.39 -0.32
N LEU A 387 27.02 -12.18 -0.68
CA LEU A 387 27.06 -11.72 -2.07
C LEU A 387 28.49 -11.51 -2.58
N LEU A 388 29.41 -11.01 -1.75
CA LEU A 388 30.83 -10.92 -2.10
C LEU A 388 31.45 -12.31 -2.30
N GLN A 389 31.14 -13.28 -1.45
CA GLN A 389 31.60 -14.67 -1.61
C GLN A 389 31.04 -15.30 -2.89
N ALA A 390 29.76 -15.07 -3.20
CA ALA A 390 29.16 -15.51 -4.46
C ALA A 390 29.85 -14.85 -5.68
N THR A 391 30.24 -13.58 -5.56
CA THR A 391 30.98 -12.85 -6.60
C THR A 391 32.35 -13.47 -6.85
N GLN A 392 33.08 -13.84 -5.78
CA GLN A 392 34.37 -14.56 -5.90
C GLN A 392 34.24 -15.89 -6.64
N LYS A 393 33.06 -16.52 -6.58
CA LYS A 393 32.77 -17.79 -7.25
C LYS A 393 32.16 -17.63 -8.64
N GLY A 394 31.93 -16.39 -9.11
CA GLY A 394 31.30 -16.11 -10.39
C GLY A 394 29.79 -16.34 -10.43
N GLU A 395 29.14 -16.47 -9.27
CA GLU A 395 27.70 -16.73 -9.14
C GLU A 395 26.87 -15.45 -8.87
N TRP A 396 27.56 -14.33 -8.63
CA TRP A 396 26.98 -13.00 -8.55
C TRP A 396 27.89 -12.04 -9.32
N SER A 397 27.32 -11.01 -9.92
CA SER A 397 28.08 -10.06 -10.75
C SER A 397 27.99 -8.65 -10.23
N PHE A 398 28.92 -7.80 -10.68
CA PHE A 398 28.91 -6.39 -10.36
C PHE A 398 27.64 -5.69 -10.88
N ASN A 399 27.19 -6.05 -12.09
CA ASN A 399 25.95 -5.49 -12.65
C ASN A 399 24.71 -5.86 -11.82
N HIS A 400 24.66 -7.07 -11.28
CA HIS A 400 23.58 -7.47 -10.37
C HIS A 400 23.63 -6.71 -9.05
N GLN A 401 24.82 -6.46 -8.52
CA GLN A 401 24.96 -5.65 -7.32
C GLN A 401 24.49 -4.20 -7.53
N LEU A 402 24.80 -3.60 -8.68
CA LEU A 402 24.30 -2.28 -9.07
C LEU A 402 22.77 -2.28 -9.26
N TYR A 403 22.22 -3.37 -9.81
CA TYR A 403 20.79 -3.49 -10.09
C TYR A 403 19.94 -3.46 -8.81
N ILE A 404 20.42 -4.05 -7.72
CA ILE A 404 19.65 -4.18 -6.47
C ILE A 404 19.74 -2.97 -5.55
N GLN A 405 20.47 -1.91 -5.90
CA GLN A 405 20.57 -0.73 -5.06
C GLN A 405 19.22 0.00 -4.96
N ASP A 406 18.86 0.47 -3.76
CA ASP A 406 17.63 1.24 -3.53
C ASP A 406 17.74 2.65 -4.13
N TYR A 407 18.92 3.27 -4.02
CA TYR A 407 19.17 4.69 -4.32
C TYR A 407 20.03 4.88 -5.57
N LYS A 408 19.59 4.31 -6.69
CA LYS A 408 20.39 4.15 -7.92
C LYS A 408 20.94 5.46 -8.50
N GLU A 409 20.22 6.56 -8.31
CA GLU A 409 20.59 7.88 -8.85
C GLU A 409 21.35 8.75 -7.85
N ASP A 410 21.38 8.36 -6.58
CA ASP A 410 21.92 9.18 -5.50
C ASP A 410 23.44 9.16 -5.52
N ILE A 411 23.99 10.37 -5.45
CA ILE A 411 25.41 10.68 -5.37
C ILE A 411 25.60 11.71 -4.24
N PRO A 412 26.61 11.57 -3.35
CA PRO A 412 27.56 10.45 -3.28
C PRO A 412 26.90 9.09 -3.01
N VAL A 413 27.55 8.02 -3.46
CA VAL A 413 26.96 6.66 -3.49
C VAL A 413 26.51 6.22 -2.09
N TRP A 414 25.23 5.86 -1.97
CA TRP A 414 24.67 5.21 -0.80
C TRP A 414 24.42 3.72 -1.05
N PHE A 415 25.18 2.86 -0.37
CA PHE A 415 25.10 1.40 -0.53
C PHE A 415 24.00 0.80 0.35
N ALA A 416 22.87 0.45 -0.27
CA ALA A 416 21.70 -0.11 0.39
C ALA A 416 20.80 -0.90 -0.58
N SER A 417 20.21 -1.99 -0.08
CA SER A 417 19.21 -2.82 -0.77
C SER A 417 18.11 -3.30 0.20
N TYR A 418 17.75 -2.43 1.15
CA TYR A 418 16.78 -2.71 2.22
C TYR A 418 15.41 -3.12 1.68
N SER A 419 15.01 -2.58 0.52
CA SER A 419 13.73 -2.91 -0.11
C SER A 419 13.56 -4.41 -0.42
N LEU A 420 14.67 -5.14 -0.58
CA LEU A 420 14.67 -6.58 -0.88
C LEU A 420 14.81 -7.46 0.37
N TYR A 421 15.33 -6.97 1.49
CA TYR A 421 15.70 -7.82 2.62
C TYR A 421 14.53 -8.65 3.15
N LYS A 422 13.37 -8.02 3.28
CA LYS A 422 12.15 -8.70 3.73
C LYS A 422 11.70 -9.80 2.75
N LEU A 423 11.82 -9.57 1.44
CA LEU A 423 11.49 -10.55 0.41
C LEU A 423 12.51 -11.70 0.38
N ILE A 424 13.80 -11.38 0.40
CA ILE A 424 14.89 -12.37 0.45
C ILE A 424 14.69 -13.29 1.66
N HIS A 425 14.42 -12.70 2.83
CA HIS A 425 14.20 -13.45 4.05
C HIS A 425 12.95 -14.32 3.98
N TYR A 426 11.86 -13.81 3.40
CA TYR A 426 10.64 -14.60 3.17
C TYR A 426 10.92 -15.87 2.36
N TYR A 427 11.57 -15.73 1.20
CA TYR A 427 11.90 -16.87 0.34
C TYR A 427 12.88 -17.84 1.01
N TYR A 428 13.85 -17.30 1.76
CA TYR A 428 14.77 -18.12 2.55
C TYR A 428 14.03 -18.96 3.59
N GLN A 429 13.12 -18.36 4.37
CA GLN A 429 12.34 -19.07 5.39
C GLN A 429 11.38 -20.11 4.79
N LYS A 430 10.83 -19.84 3.61
CA LYS A 430 9.98 -20.79 2.88
C LYS A 430 10.78 -21.89 2.17
N GLY A 431 12.11 -21.78 2.12
CA GLY A 431 12.96 -22.73 1.40
C GLY A 431 12.72 -22.74 -0.11
N ILE A 432 12.25 -21.63 -0.68
CA ILE A 432 11.97 -21.49 -2.11
C ILE A 432 13.08 -20.67 -2.75
N TYR A 433 13.73 -21.29 -3.73
CA TYR A 433 14.96 -20.81 -4.33
C TYR A 433 14.84 -20.76 -5.84
N ASN A 434 15.56 -19.81 -6.45
CA ASN A 434 15.88 -19.85 -7.87
C ASN A 434 17.39 -20.10 -7.97
N THR A 435 17.79 -21.14 -8.71
CA THR A 435 19.21 -21.50 -8.88
C THR A 435 19.83 -20.87 -10.12
N GLU A 436 19.02 -20.26 -10.98
CA GLU A 436 19.47 -19.56 -12.19
C GLU A 436 19.62 -18.07 -11.90
N LEU A 437 20.77 -17.50 -12.26
CA LEU A 437 21.03 -16.07 -12.11
C LEU A 437 20.03 -15.29 -12.99
N PRO A 438 19.15 -14.45 -12.41
CA PRO A 438 18.11 -13.78 -13.18
C PRO A 438 18.67 -12.84 -14.25
N ILE A 439 18.01 -12.76 -15.41
CA ILE A 439 18.42 -11.81 -16.45
C ILE A 439 18.02 -10.39 -16.01
N ILE A 440 18.98 -9.48 -15.99
CA ILE A 440 18.77 -8.06 -15.67
C ILE A 440 19.10 -7.17 -16.86
N VAL A 441 18.49 -5.98 -16.87
CA VAL A 441 18.95 -4.89 -17.74
C VAL A 441 20.22 -4.30 -17.14
N THR A 442 21.27 -4.16 -17.94
CA THR A 442 22.54 -3.55 -17.51
C THR A 442 22.27 -2.15 -16.94
N PRO A 443 22.62 -1.89 -15.66
CA PRO A 443 22.35 -0.59 -15.05
C PRO A 443 23.12 0.55 -15.73
N ASP A 444 22.45 1.66 -16.04
CA ASP A 444 23.08 2.91 -16.55
C ASP A 444 22.64 4.14 -15.75
N ASN A 445 22.50 3.97 -14.44
CA ASN A 445 22.22 5.03 -13.49
C ASN A 445 23.49 5.79 -13.08
N ASN A 446 23.33 6.89 -12.33
CA ASN A 446 24.44 7.70 -11.85
C ASN A 446 25.50 6.91 -11.07
N GLN A 447 25.10 5.99 -10.18
CA GLN A 447 26.05 5.16 -9.42
C GLN A 447 26.87 4.23 -10.33
N ALA A 448 26.23 3.61 -11.33
CA ALA A 448 26.90 2.75 -12.31
C ALA A 448 27.90 3.55 -13.14
N ARG A 449 27.53 4.75 -13.61
CA ARG A 449 28.42 5.67 -14.34
C ARG A 449 29.62 6.09 -13.49
N LEU A 450 29.39 6.41 -12.22
CA LEU A 450 30.45 6.76 -11.27
C LEU A 450 31.43 5.60 -11.06
N CYS A 451 30.93 4.39 -10.86
CA CYS A 451 31.80 3.22 -10.74
C CYS A 451 32.63 2.99 -12.01
N ARG A 452 32.01 3.05 -13.20
CA ARG A 452 32.71 2.89 -14.49
C ARG A 452 33.78 3.95 -14.69
N TRP A 453 33.51 5.20 -14.34
CA TRP A 453 34.50 6.27 -14.42
C TRP A 453 35.72 6.01 -13.54
N ILE A 454 35.50 5.63 -12.28
CA ILE A 454 36.61 5.31 -11.36
C ILE A 454 37.38 4.07 -11.83
N ILE A 455 36.69 3.05 -12.34
CA ILE A 455 37.33 1.86 -12.93
C ILE A 455 38.22 2.26 -14.11
N SER A 456 37.72 3.11 -15.02
CA SER A 456 38.48 3.60 -16.18
C SER A 456 39.68 4.45 -15.78
N LEU A 457 39.56 5.28 -14.75
CA LEU A 457 40.71 6.02 -14.22
C LEU A 457 41.76 5.08 -13.66
N ILE A 458 41.36 4.03 -12.93
CA ILE A 458 42.30 3.03 -12.39
C ILE A 458 42.96 2.26 -13.55
N SER A 459 42.21 1.81 -14.55
CA SER A 459 42.75 0.97 -15.64
C SER A 459 43.81 1.67 -16.50
N ARG A 460 43.86 3.01 -16.49
CA ARG A 460 44.84 3.82 -17.22
C ARG A 460 46.16 4.04 -16.47
N GLU A 461 46.20 3.75 -15.17
CA GLU A 461 47.41 3.93 -14.37
C GLU A 461 48.42 2.79 -14.60
N ASP A 462 49.64 2.95 -14.09
CA ASP A 462 50.65 1.89 -14.16
C ASP A 462 50.23 0.66 -13.34
N MET A 463 50.68 -0.53 -13.75
CA MET A 463 50.30 -1.80 -13.12
C MET A 463 50.54 -1.86 -11.60
N LYS A 464 51.58 -1.18 -11.10
CA LYS A 464 51.87 -1.16 -9.67
C LYS A 464 50.79 -0.36 -8.93
N TYR A 465 50.43 0.81 -9.44
CA TYR A 465 49.37 1.64 -8.86
C TYR A 465 47.98 0.98 -8.99
N GLN A 466 47.69 0.32 -10.10
CA GLN A 466 46.47 -0.48 -10.25
C GLN A 466 46.34 -1.54 -9.14
N ASN A 467 47.42 -2.29 -8.89
CA ASN A 467 47.42 -3.34 -7.87
C ASN A 467 47.28 -2.76 -6.46
N ASP A 468 47.93 -1.63 -6.16
CA ASP A 468 47.77 -0.91 -4.88
C ASP A 468 46.32 -0.45 -4.66
N MET A 469 45.71 0.18 -5.68
CA MET A 469 44.32 0.61 -5.61
C MET A 469 43.35 -0.56 -5.43
N LYS A 470 43.58 -1.67 -6.15
CA LYS A 470 42.78 -2.90 -6.00
C LYS A 470 42.88 -3.43 -4.58
N ASP A 471 44.09 -3.54 -4.04
CA ASP A 471 44.33 -4.00 -2.66
C ASP A 471 43.63 -3.10 -1.64
N ARG A 472 43.74 -1.78 -1.77
CA ARG A 472 43.06 -0.82 -0.88
C ARG A 472 41.53 -0.89 -0.98
N ILE A 473 40.98 -1.15 -2.16
CA ILE A 473 39.53 -1.31 -2.35
C ILE A 473 39.07 -2.61 -1.67
N LEU A 474 39.77 -3.71 -1.91
CA LEU A 474 39.41 -5.05 -1.39
C LEU A 474 39.63 -5.18 0.12
N HIS A 475 40.76 -4.68 0.62
CA HIS A 475 41.26 -4.97 1.97
C HIS A 475 41.45 -3.74 2.86
N GLY A 476 41.48 -2.53 2.30
CA GLY A 476 41.66 -1.31 3.08
C GLY A 476 40.46 -0.99 3.99
N GLU A 477 40.71 -0.15 5.00
CA GLU A 477 39.69 0.26 5.98
C GLU A 477 38.49 0.98 5.35
N ASP A 478 37.28 0.69 5.83
CA ASP A 478 36.05 1.33 5.38
C ASP A 478 35.98 2.83 5.70
N SER A 479 36.75 3.28 6.70
CA SER A 479 36.86 4.66 7.16
C SER A 479 37.78 5.54 6.32
N ASP A 480 38.57 4.94 5.40
CA ASP A 480 39.49 5.69 4.54
C ASP A 480 38.71 6.46 3.47
N ASN A 481 38.34 7.69 3.81
CA ASN A 481 37.70 8.60 2.87
C ASN A 481 38.66 9.16 1.81
N SER A 482 39.98 8.95 1.96
CA SER A 482 41.01 9.48 1.05
C SER A 482 41.41 8.50 -0.06
N ILE A 483 40.81 7.30 -0.09
CA ILE A 483 41.21 6.19 -0.98
C ILE A 483 41.36 6.60 -2.46
N PHE A 484 40.48 7.47 -2.96
CA PHE A 484 40.50 7.91 -4.36
C PHE A 484 41.25 9.23 -4.61
N ASP A 485 41.78 9.90 -3.58
CA ASP A 485 42.34 11.25 -3.74
C ASP A 485 43.55 11.28 -4.67
N GLU A 486 44.51 10.38 -4.46
CA GLU A 486 45.71 10.38 -5.28
C GLU A 486 45.43 9.91 -6.72
N LEU A 487 44.43 9.05 -6.91
CA LEU A 487 43.96 8.63 -8.23
C LEU A 487 43.42 9.85 -9.00
N LEU A 488 42.56 10.64 -8.35
CA LEU A 488 41.91 11.80 -8.97
C LEU A 488 42.91 12.96 -9.18
N ILE A 489 43.87 13.16 -8.28
CA ILE A 489 44.95 14.13 -8.45
C ILE A 489 45.81 13.77 -9.67
N ARG A 490 46.18 12.49 -9.84
CA ARG A 490 46.91 12.01 -11.03
C ARG A 490 46.09 12.12 -12.30
N GLY A 491 44.78 11.86 -12.19
CA GLY A 491 43.81 11.94 -13.27
C GLY A 491 43.50 13.36 -13.77
N CYS A 492 43.98 14.43 -13.12
CA CYS A 492 43.76 15.82 -13.56
C CYS A 492 44.26 16.13 -14.99
N CYS A 493 45.07 15.27 -15.60
CA CYS A 493 45.41 15.36 -17.03
C CYS A 493 44.16 15.26 -17.94
N ASP A 494 43.13 14.57 -17.49
CA ASP A 494 41.84 14.48 -18.15
C ASP A 494 41.07 15.81 -18.04
N ARG A 495 40.34 16.21 -19.08
CA ARG A 495 39.51 17.41 -19.05
C ARG A 495 38.32 17.26 -18.10
N ASN A 496 37.90 16.02 -17.83
CA ASN A 496 36.75 15.71 -17.01
C ASN A 496 37.07 15.47 -15.53
N VAL A 497 38.33 15.65 -15.11
CA VAL A 497 38.76 15.49 -13.71
C VAL A 497 39.22 16.84 -13.16
N SER A 498 38.40 17.42 -12.28
CA SER A 498 38.66 18.66 -11.57
C SER A 498 37.92 18.67 -10.22
N ILE A 499 38.27 19.60 -9.32
CA ILE A 499 37.50 19.75 -8.07
C ILE A 499 36.02 20.03 -8.35
N TYR A 500 35.72 20.78 -9.41
CA TYR A 500 34.35 21.11 -9.82
C TYR A 500 33.53 19.93 -10.35
N THR A 501 34.18 18.83 -10.72
CA THR A 501 33.50 17.59 -11.13
C THR A 501 33.50 16.56 -10.00
N VAL A 502 34.62 16.44 -9.28
CA VAL A 502 34.78 15.48 -8.18
C VAL A 502 33.94 15.84 -6.97
N PHE A 503 33.86 17.13 -6.61
CA PHE A 503 33.17 17.57 -5.40
C PHE A 503 31.70 17.11 -5.37
N PRO A 504 30.85 17.42 -6.38
CA PRO A 504 29.45 17.00 -6.37
C PRO A 504 29.29 15.46 -6.49
N LEU A 505 30.35 14.73 -6.89
CA LEU A 505 30.32 13.27 -6.99
C LEU A 505 30.62 12.57 -5.66
N LEU A 506 31.48 13.14 -4.83
CA LEU A 506 32.02 12.47 -3.64
C LEU A 506 31.71 13.18 -2.33
N TYR A 507 31.10 14.37 -2.36
CA TYR A 507 30.78 15.18 -1.18
C TYR A 507 29.28 15.39 -1.07
N ASN A 508 28.76 15.36 0.15
CA ASN A 508 27.37 15.69 0.43
C ASN A 508 27.15 17.22 0.44
N GLU A 509 25.91 17.65 0.64
CA GLU A 509 25.53 19.08 0.70
C GLU A 509 26.21 19.85 1.84
N GLU A 510 26.66 19.16 2.89
CA GLU A 510 27.42 19.74 4.02
C GLU A 510 28.94 19.83 3.74
N GLY A 511 29.40 19.48 2.53
CA GLY A 511 30.82 19.46 2.17
C GLY A 511 31.62 18.35 2.84
N ARG A 512 30.96 17.29 3.32
CA ARG A 512 31.59 16.09 3.88
C ARG A 512 31.76 15.04 2.81
N LYS A 513 32.99 14.55 2.68
CA LYS A 513 33.32 13.50 1.74
C LYS A 513 32.76 12.14 2.17
N ASN A 514 32.13 11.43 1.24
CA ASN A 514 31.60 10.08 1.44
C ASN A 514 31.89 9.19 0.23
N VAL A 515 32.85 8.29 0.39
CA VAL A 515 33.28 7.34 -0.66
C VAL A 515 32.98 5.89 -0.30
N ARG A 516 32.38 5.63 0.88
CA ARG A 516 32.22 4.28 1.43
C ARG A 516 31.31 3.42 0.56
N GLY A 517 30.19 3.99 0.08
CA GLY A 517 29.28 3.27 -0.81
C GLY A 517 29.93 2.94 -2.15
N LEU A 518 30.65 3.89 -2.73
CA LEU A 518 31.40 3.71 -3.98
C LEU A 518 32.46 2.60 -3.83
N LYS A 519 33.26 2.65 -2.76
CA LYS A 519 34.22 1.60 -2.44
C LYS A 519 33.53 0.23 -2.30
N SER A 520 32.38 0.17 -1.63
CA SER A 520 31.62 -1.07 -1.44
C SER A 520 31.15 -1.65 -2.77
N LEU A 521 30.67 -0.84 -3.71
CA LEU A 521 30.32 -1.30 -5.06
C LEU A 521 31.55 -1.76 -5.85
N LEU A 522 32.65 -0.99 -5.81
CA LEU A 522 33.88 -1.33 -6.52
C LEU A 522 34.52 -2.62 -6.02
N ARG A 523 34.32 -2.99 -4.74
CA ARG A 523 34.73 -4.30 -4.22
C ARG A 523 34.13 -5.45 -5.04
N TYR A 524 32.87 -5.36 -5.45
CA TYR A 524 32.24 -6.40 -6.27
C TYR A 524 32.91 -6.50 -7.64
N TYR A 525 33.21 -5.37 -8.28
CA TYR A 525 33.91 -5.36 -9.57
C TYR A 525 35.30 -5.99 -9.48
N TYR A 526 36.13 -5.56 -8.52
CA TYR A 526 37.50 -6.09 -8.38
C TYR A 526 37.56 -7.49 -7.77
N THR A 527 36.44 -7.99 -7.27
CA THR A 527 36.27 -9.38 -6.85
C THR A 527 35.81 -10.28 -7.99
N SER A 528 35.12 -9.74 -8.99
CA SER A 528 34.63 -10.50 -10.13
C SER A 528 35.73 -10.74 -11.16
N SER A 529 35.53 -11.74 -12.02
CA SER A 529 36.35 -11.97 -13.22
C SER A 529 35.87 -11.13 -14.41
N GLU A 530 34.99 -10.15 -14.21
CA GLU A 530 34.40 -9.37 -15.29
C GLU A 530 35.40 -8.32 -15.78
N LEU A 531 35.70 -8.36 -17.09
CA LEU A 531 36.46 -7.31 -17.77
C LEU A 531 35.46 -6.39 -18.47
N PHE A 532 35.39 -5.13 -18.04
CA PHE A 532 34.77 -4.11 -18.88
C PHE A 532 35.68 -3.85 -20.09
N LEU A 533 35.13 -3.97 -21.29
CA LEU A 533 35.78 -3.48 -22.50
C LEU A 533 35.84 -1.96 -22.42
N ASP A 534 37.04 -1.40 -22.62
CA ASP A 534 37.29 0.04 -22.68
C ASP A 534 36.32 0.70 -23.66
N GLY A 535 35.49 1.60 -23.13
CA GLY A 535 34.64 2.51 -23.89
C GLY A 535 34.77 3.88 -23.27
N ASP A 536 34.93 4.89 -24.11
CA ASP A 536 35.23 6.29 -23.80
C ASP A 536 34.65 6.80 -22.48
N LEU A 537 35.45 7.61 -21.75
CA LEU A 537 35.11 8.27 -20.48
C LEU A 537 33.61 8.55 -20.38
N CYS A 538 32.93 7.87 -19.45
CA CYS A 538 31.53 8.14 -19.20
C CYS A 538 31.32 9.64 -18.99
N ILE A 539 30.58 10.26 -19.90
CA ILE A 539 30.17 11.65 -19.79
C ILE A 539 29.16 11.71 -18.65
N PHE A 540 29.53 12.34 -17.54
CA PHE A 540 28.56 12.64 -16.50
C PHE A 540 27.61 13.74 -16.97
N PRO A 541 26.33 13.68 -16.56
CA PRO A 541 25.50 14.87 -16.60
C PRO A 541 26.20 15.97 -15.79
N LYS A 542 26.13 17.22 -16.27
CA LYS A 542 26.73 18.37 -15.59
C LYS A 542 26.11 18.49 -14.19
N MET A 543 26.86 18.11 -13.16
CA MET A 543 26.40 18.21 -11.78
C MET A 543 26.56 19.65 -11.29
N VAL A 544 25.57 20.12 -10.54
CA VAL A 544 25.50 21.51 -10.06
C VAL A 544 26.18 21.59 -8.70
N ILE A 545 27.18 22.45 -8.58
CA ILE A 545 27.75 22.87 -7.29
C ILE A 545 27.04 24.15 -6.87
N SER A 546 26.84 24.39 -5.57
CA SER A 546 26.31 25.66 -5.09
C SER A 546 27.25 26.81 -5.46
N ASN A 547 26.70 28.01 -5.66
CA ASN A 547 27.51 29.18 -5.98
C ASN A 547 28.57 29.45 -4.91
N ASP A 548 28.27 29.20 -3.63
CA ASP A 548 29.21 29.46 -2.54
C ASP A 548 30.41 28.50 -2.59
N TYR A 549 30.17 27.20 -2.80
CA TYR A 549 31.27 26.23 -2.98
C TYR A 549 32.07 26.51 -4.26
N GLN A 550 31.39 26.95 -5.33
CA GLN A 550 32.08 27.37 -6.55
C GLN A 550 33.01 28.56 -6.30
N GLN A 551 32.54 29.62 -5.64
CA GLN A 551 33.35 30.79 -5.28
C GLN A 551 34.51 30.43 -4.36
N TRP A 552 34.28 29.51 -3.42
CA TRP A 552 35.35 29.02 -2.56
C TRP A 552 36.45 28.30 -3.35
N PHE A 553 36.10 27.40 -4.29
CA PHE A 553 37.07 26.76 -5.17
C PHE A 553 37.76 27.75 -6.12
N GLU A 554 37.06 28.77 -6.61
CA GLU A 554 37.65 29.86 -7.42
C GLU A 554 38.67 30.68 -6.61
N SER A 555 38.42 30.87 -5.30
CA SER A 555 39.32 31.56 -4.38
C SER A 555 40.59 30.71 -4.13
N ILE A 556 40.42 29.40 -3.97
CA ILE A 556 41.53 28.44 -3.85
C ILE A 556 42.35 28.39 -5.15
N ASP A 557 41.68 28.36 -6.31
CA ASP A 557 42.35 28.41 -7.61
C ASP A 557 43.18 29.69 -7.77
N SER A 558 42.63 30.83 -7.33
CA SER A 558 43.32 32.12 -7.35
C SER A 558 44.54 32.13 -6.44
N PHE A 559 44.43 31.56 -5.24
CA PHE A 559 45.53 31.39 -4.30
C PHE A 559 46.67 30.54 -4.90
N VAL A 560 46.34 29.42 -5.53
CA VAL A 560 47.31 28.55 -6.21
C VAL A 560 48.05 29.30 -7.33
N MET A 561 47.32 30.09 -8.14
CA MET A 561 47.92 30.87 -9.22
C MET A 561 48.80 32.02 -8.70
N ALA A 562 48.42 32.68 -7.60
CA ALA A 562 49.24 33.69 -6.95
C ALA A 562 50.56 33.10 -6.42
N TYR A 563 50.49 31.92 -5.78
CA TYR A 563 51.70 31.21 -5.36
C TYR A 563 52.62 30.86 -6.52
N LEU A 564 52.06 30.37 -7.63
CA LEU A 564 52.84 30.08 -8.82
C LEU A 564 53.52 31.34 -9.36
N ARG A 565 52.80 32.47 -9.50
CA ARG A 565 53.38 33.74 -9.96
C ARG A 565 54.54 34.19 -9.08
N TYR A 566 54.36 34.19 -7.77
CA TYR A 566 55.42 34.51 -6.80
C TYR A 566 56.65 33.63 -6.98
N ARG A 567 56.47 32.31 -7.12
CA ARG A 567 57.59 31.38 -7.29
C ARG A 567 58.27 31.49 -8.66
N MET A 568 57.52 31.88 -9.69
CA MET A 568 57.99 32.01 -11.07
C MET A 568 58.73 33.32 -11.35
N GLU A 569 58.51 34.38 -10.56
CA GLU A 569 59.20 35.67 -10.75
C GLU A 569 60.75 35.53 -10.73
N LYS A 570 61.27 34.53 -10.02
CA LYS A 570 62.70 34.24 -9.91
C LYS A 570 63.23 33.31 -11.00
N VAL A 571 62.39 32.85 -11.92
CA VAL A 571 62.77 31.92 -13.00
C VAL A 571 63.27 32.72 -14.20
N VAL A 572 64.60 32.71 -14.39
CA VAL A 572 65.25 33.42 -15.51
C VAL A 572 65.27 32.59 -16.80
N ASN A 573 65.16 31.25 -16.69
CA ASN A 573 65.18 30.34 -17.83
C ASN A 573 63.79 29.71 -18.04
N HIS A 574 63.05 30.28 -18.99
CA HIS A 574 61.69 29.88 -19.33
C HIS A 574 61.58 28.43 -19.88
N GLU A 575 62.66 27.85 -20.43
CA GLU A 575 62.66 26.45 -20.91
C GLU A 575 62.55 25.41 -19.77
N LYS A 576 62.82 25.83 -18.53
CA LYS A 576 62.77 24.99 -17.31
C LYS A 576 61.51 25.19 -16.47
N GLU A 577 60.58 26.04 -16.89
CA GLU A 577 59.36 26.32 -16.14
C GLU A 577 58.58 25.06 -15.78
N GLY A 578 58.32 24.17 -16.74
CA GLY A 578 57.59 22.93 -16.48
C GLY A 578 58.26 22.01 -15.44
N GLU A 579 59.59 21.94 -15.40
CA GLU A 579 60.31 21.22 -14.35
C GLU A 579 60.20 21.91 -12.99
N TYR A 580 60.20 23.25 -13.00
CA TYR A 580 60.07 24.05 -11.79
C TYR A 580 58.66 23.95 -11.19
N VAL A 581 57.59 24.02 -12.00
CA VAL A 581 56.21 23.75 -11.53
C VAL A 581 56.10 22.33 -10.95
N LYS A 582 56.71 21.33 -11.60
CA LYS A 582 56.77 19.96 -11.06
C LYS A 582 57.48 19.90 -9.71
N LYS A 583 58.57 20.65 -9.52
CA LYS A 583 59.26 20.75 -8.21
C LYS A 583 58.39 21.43 -7.15
N ILE A 584 57.65 22.47 -7.51
CA ILE A 584 56.70 23.14 -6.61
C ILE A 584 55.62 22.15 -6.17
N PHE A 585 54.97 21.46 -7.11
CA PHE A 585 53.95 20.47 -6.78
C PHE A 585 54.49 19.34 -5.89
N LYS A 586 55.71 18.87 -6.15
CA LYS A 586 56.38 17.86 -5.29
C LYS A 586 56.73 18.36 -3.89
N SER A 587 56.77 19.67 -3.65
CA SER A 587 57.03 20.23 -2.33
C SER A 587 55.80 20.25 -1.42
N ILE A 588 54.60 19.98 -1.95
CA ILE A 588 53.36 19.93 -1.18
C ILE A 588 53.33 18.59 -0.42
N PRO A 589 53.29 18.58 0.92
CA PRO A 589 53.26 17.34 1.70
C PRO A 589 52.01 16.51 1.40
N LYS A 590 52.17 15.19 1.26
CA LYS A 590 51.09 14.31 0.76
C LYS A 590 50.17 13.76 1.84
N GLU A 591 50.74 13.31 2.95
CA GLU A 591 50.03 12.45 3.92
C GLU A 591 49.92 13.08 5.32
N ASP A 592 50.94 13.83 5.76
CA ASP A 592 50.95 14.40 7.11
C ASP A 592 50.25 15.77 7.17
N LEU A 593 49.10 15.81 7.87
CA LEU A 593 48.30 17.03 8.06
C LEU A 593 49.06 18.15 8.79
N ARG A 594 50.01 17.84 9.68
CA ARG A 594 50.82 18.85 10.37
C ARG A 594 51.82 19.47 9.41
N GLU A 595 52.51 18.64 8.62
CA GLU A 595 53.41 19.13 7.57
C GLU A 595 52.65 19.98 6.55
N GLN A 596 51.46 19.55 6.15
CA GLN A 596 50.59 20.32 5.23
C GLN A 596 50.21 21.68 5.80
N ARG A 597 49.87 21.76 7.11
CA ARG A 597 49.56 23.03 7.77
C ARG A 597 50.78 23.96 7.86
N ILE A 598 51.95 23.41 8.19
CA ILE A 598 53.21 24.17 8.23
C ILE A 598 53.52 24.72 6.84
N TRP A 599 53.43 23.87 5.81
CA TRP A 599 53.63 24.25 4.41
C TRP A 599 52.65 25.36 3.98
N PHE A 600 51.37 25.22 4.32
CA PHE A 600 50.36 26.21 3.98
C PHE A 600 50.65 27.56 4.65
N LYS A 601 50.96 27.56 5.95
CA LYS A 601 51.24 28.78 6.70
C LYS A 601 52.48 29.51 6.19
N ASP A 602 53.57 28.78 5.92
CA ASP A 602 54.78 29.35 5.32
C ASP A 602 54.50 30.01 3.96
N ILE A 603 53.59 29.44 3.16
CA ILE A 603 53.22 30.02 1.87
C ILE A 603 52.33 31.24 2.03
N LEU A 604 51.36 31.19 2.92
CA LEU A 604 50.44 32.29 3.20
C LEU A 604 51.22 33.53 3.67
N ASP A 605 52.13 33.35 4.63
CA ASP A 605 52.98 34.42 5.17
C ASP A 605 53.86 35.03 4.07
N ARG A 606 54.52 34.19 3.26
CA ARG A 606 55.37 34.67 2.14
C ARG A 606 54.61 35.41 1.06
N LEU A 607 53.38 35.00 0.75
CA LEU A 607 52.53 35.69 -0.23
C LEU A 607 52.04 37.03 0.29
N ASN A 608 51.68 37.10 1.57
CA ASN A 608 51.29 38.34 2.22
C ASN A 608 52.48 39.31 2.33
N ASP A 609 53.68 38.82 2.63
CA ASP A 609 54.93 39.60 2.61
C ASP A 609 55.32 40.09 1.21
N TYR A 610 54.98 39.31 0.16
CA TYR A 610 55.26 39.68 -1.23
C TYR A 610 54.44 40.90 -1.69
N GLY A 611 53.24 41.11 -1.15
CA GLY A 611 52.43 42.32 -1.29
C GLY A 611 51.87 42.64 -2.68
N LYS A 612 52.36 42.01 -3.76
CA LYS A 612 51.87 42.23 -5.14
C LYS A 612 50.56 41.50 -5.47
N GLU A 613 50.16 40.53 -4.66
CA GLU A 613 48.99 39.66 -4.88
C GLU A 613 47.84 39.99 -3.91
N GLY A 614 47.91 41.12 -3.19
CA GLY A 614 46.97 41.45 -2.12
C GLY A 614 47.24 40.69 -0.81
N SER A 615 46.37 40.90 0.18
CA SER A 615 46.40 40.18 1.46
C SER A 615 45.46 38.98 1.40
N TRP A 616 45.96 37.82 1.77
CA TRP A 616 45.24 36.56 1.86
C TRP A 616 44.88 36.27 3.31
N GLU A 617 43.61 35.95 3.54
CA GLU A 617 43.11 35.55 4.86
C GLU A 617 43.00 34.02 4.92
N GLU A 618 43.55 33.42 5.99
CA GLU A 618 43.46 31.97 6.22
C GLU A 618 42.00 31.51 6.22
N ASP A 619 41.13 32.26 6.90
CA ASP A 619 39.75 31.86 7.13
C ASP A 619 38.96 31.69 5.82
N LEU A 620 39.20 32.55 4.83
CA LEU A 620 38.54 32.48 3.52
C LEU A 620 38.97 31.26 2.68
N LEU A 621 40.10 30.62 3.02
CA LEU A 621 40.65 29.49 2.28
C LEU A 621 40.35 28.17 2.96
N VAL A 622 40.47 28.10 4.29
CA VAL A 622 40.43 26.82 5.03
C VAL A 622 39.08 26.51 5.64
N TYR A 623 38.19 27.49 5.79
CA TYR A 623 36.80 27.27 6.17
C TYR A 623 35.94 27.15 4.92
N ASP A 624 35.09 26.15 4.90
CA ASP A 624 34.13 25.99 3.82
C ASP A 624 32.97 27.00 3.94
N PRO A 625 32.13 27.15 2.90
CA PRO A 625 30.98 28.06 2.94
C PRO A 625 29.96 27.82 4.06
N MET A 626 30.00 26.66 4.70
CA MET A 626 29.15 26.33 5.85
C MET A 626 29.79 26.74 7.18
N GLY A 627 30.98 27.37 7.14
CA GLY A 627 31.74 27.78 8.31
C GLY A 627 32.49 26.65 9.00
N ASN A 628 32.64 25.48 8.36
CA ASN A 628 33.39 24.38 8.93
C ASN A 628 34.87 24.48 8.56
N TYR A 629 35.74 24.28 9.54
CA TYR A 629 37.17 24.15 9.28
C TYR A 629 37.45 22.86 8.46
N ASN A 630 37.77 23.01 7.18
CA ASN A 630 37.84 21.91 6.21
C ASN A 630 39.19 21.86 5.46
N PHE A 631 40.28 21.92 6.22
CA PHE A 631 41.65 21.96 5.71
C PHE A 631 42.01 20.79 4.78
N SER A 632 41.46 19.60 5.03
CA SER A 632 41.71 18.43 4.18
C SER A 632 41.13 18.59 2.78
N THR A 633 39.95 19.18 2.66
CA THR A 633 39.34 19.47 1.35
C THR A 633 40.05 20.63 0.66
N PHE A 634 40.43 21.67 1.42
CA PHE A 634 41.28 22.75 0.91
C PHE A 634 42.58 22.20 0.30
N ILE A 635 43.36 21.41 1.05
CA ILE A 635 44.64 20.92 0.55
C ILE A 635 44.47 19.96 -0.62
N TYR A 636 43.38 19.19 -0.64
CA TYR A 636 43.03 18.34 -1.77
C TYR A 636 42.74 19.17 -3.03
N ALA A 637 41.91 20.22 -2.93
CA ALA A 637 41.60 21.13 -4.03
C ALA A 637 42.86 21.85 -4.56
N VAL A 638 43.72 22.33 -3.65
CA VAL A 638 45.03 22.90 -3.98
C VAL A 638 45.86 21.91 -4.80
N ARG A 639 46.00 20.67 -4.33
CA ARG A 639 46.80 19.64 -5.01
C ARG A 639 46.20 19.27 -6.38
N MET A 640 44.88 19.18 -6.50
CA MET A 640 44.21 18.96 -7.79
C MET A 640 44.52 20.09 -8.77
N LYS A 641 44.44 21.35 -8.34
CA LYS A 641 44.74 22.52 -9.18
C LYS A 641 46.21 22.54 -9.62
N PHE A 642 47.15 22.33 -8.71
CA PHE A 642 48.58 22.24 -9.08
C PHE A 642 48.84 21.12 -10.06
N SER A 643 48.24 19.94 -9.87
CA SER A 643 48.39 18.82 -10.80
C SER A 643 47.89 19.19 -12.21
N LYS A 644 46.76 19.90 -12.31
CA LYS A 644 46.24 20.41 -13.58
C LYS A 644 47.22 21.37 -14.26
N VAL A 645 47.76 22.32 -13.49
CA VAL A 645 48.73 23.30 -14.02
C VAL A 645 50.02 22.60 -14.46
N VAL A 646 50.54 21.64 -13.67
CA VAL A 646 51.72 20.84 -14.05
C VAL A 646 51.51 20.16 -15.41
N TYR A 647 50.32 19.61 -15.64
CA TYR A 647 49.98 18.98 -16.91
C TYR A 647 49.95 20.00 -18.06
N GLU A 648 49.32 21.15 -17.88
CA GLU A 648 49.25 22.21 -18.88
C GLU A 648 50.64 22.71 -19.30
N TYR A 649 51.53 22.98 -18.33
CA TYR A 649 52.93 23.34 -18.60
C TYR A 649 53.73 22.21 -19.28
N SER A 650 53.34 20.95 -19.10
CA SER A 650 53.99 19.82 -19.78
C SER A 650 53.56 19.66 -21.23
N LYS A 651 52.37 20.14 -21.62
CA LYS A 651 51.88 20.16 -23.01
C LYS A 651 52.52 21.23 -23.89
N VAL A 652 52.85 22.39 -23.32
CA VAL A 652 53.50 23.50 -24.04
C VAL A 652 54.87 23.10 -24.62
N LYS A 653 55.50 22.01 -24.13
CA LYS A 653 56.74 21.45 -24.67
C LYS A 653 56.57 20.50 -25.88
N THR A 654 55.35 20.11 -26.24
CA THR A 654 55.08 19.15 -27.33
C THR A 654 54.44 19.77 -28.57
N GLU A 655 54.05 21.04 -28.52
CA GLU A 655 53.36 21.74 -29.62
C GLU A 655 54.17 22.94 -30.20
N ASN A 656 55.39 23.17 -29.69
CA ASN A 656 56.43 24.02 -30.29
C ASN A 656 57.61 23.14 -30.69
#